data_AF-P11362-F1
#
_entry.id   AF-P11362-F1
#
_cell.length_a   1.000
_cell.length_b   1.000
_cell.length_c   1.000
_cell.angle_alpha   90.00
_cell.angle_beta   90.00
_cell.angle_gamma   90.00
#
_symmetry.space_group_name_H-M   'P 1'
#
loop_
_entity.id
_entity.type
_entity.pdbx_description
1 polymer ?
#
loop_
_entity_poly.entity_id
_entity_poly.type
_entity_poly.pdbx_seq_one_letter_code
_entity_poly.pdbx_strand_id
1 'polypeptide(L)'
;MWSWKCLLFWAVLVTATLCTARPSPTLPEQAQPWGAPVEVESFLVHPGDLLQLRCRLRDDVQSINWLRDGVQLAESNRTRITGEEVEVQDSVPADSGLYACVTSSPSGSDTTYFSVNVSDALPSSEDDDDDDDSSSEEKETDNTKPNRMPVAPYWTSPEKMEKKLHAVPAAKTVKFKCPSSGTPNPTLRWLKNGKEFKPDHRIGGYKVRYATWSIIMDSVVPSDKGNYTCIVENEYGSINHTYQLDVVERSPHRPILQAGLPANKTVALGSNVEFMCKVYSDPQPHIQWLKHIEVNGSKIGPDNLPYVQILKTAGVNTTDKEMEVLHLRNVSFEDAGEYTCLAGNSIGLSHHSAWLTVLEALEERPAVMTSPLYLEIIIYCTGAFLISCMVGSVIVYKMKSGTKKSDFHSQMAVHKLAKSIPLRRQVTVSADSSASMNSGVLLVRPSRLSSSGTPMLAGVSEYELPEDPRWELPRDRLVLGKPLGEGCFGQVVLAEAIGLDKDKPNRVTKVAVKMLKSDATEKDLSDLISEMEMMKMIGKHKNIINLLGACTQDGPLYVIVEYASKGNLREYLQARRPPGLEYCYNPSHNPEEQLSSKDLVSCAYQVARGMEYLASKKCIHRDLAARNVLVTEDNVMKIADFGLARDIHHIDYYKKTTNGRLPVKWMAPEALFDRIYTHQSDVWSFGVLLWEIFTLGGSPYPGVPVEELFKLLKEGHRMDKPSNCTNELYMMMRDCWHAVPSQRPTFKQLVEDLDRIVALTSNQEYLDLSMPLDQYSPSFPDTRSSTCSSGEDSVFSHEPLPEEPCLPRHPAQLANGGLKRR
;
A
#
# COMPACT_ATOMS: atom_id res chain seq x y z
N MET A 1 11.43 -49.39 -63.14
CA MET A 1 12.49 -48.44 -63.53
C MET A 1 11.82 -47.15 -63.96
N TRP A 2 11.65 -46.20 -63.04
CA TRP A 2 11.21 -44.86 -63.43
C TRP A 2 12.36 -44.19 -64.17
N SER A 3 12.11 -43.75 -65.40
CA SER A 3 13.07 -43.07 -66.26
C SER A 3 13.54 -41.76 -65.59
N TRP A 4 14.78 -41.34 -65.86
CA TRP A 4 15.36 -40.06 -65.43
C TRP A 4 14.42 -38.85 -65.62
N LYS A 5 13.53 -38.92 -66.63
CA LYS A 5 12.49 -37.92 -66.88
C LYS A 5 11.51 -37.73 -65.70
N CYS A 6 11.21 -38.77 -64.92
CA CYS A 6 10.33 -38.70 -63.74
C CYS A 6 11.00 -37.98 -62.55
N LEU A 7 12.32 -38.11 -62.38
CA LEU A 7 13.06 -37.43 -61.31
C LEU A 7 13.18 -35.92 -61.57
N LEU A 8 13.40 -35.51 -62.82
CA LEU A 8 13.33 -34.10 -63.21
C LEU A 8 11.92 -33.52 -63.01
N PHE A 9 10.87 -34.29 -63.35
CA PHE A 9 9.50 -33.86 -63.11
C PHE A 9 9.20 -33.70 -61.61
N TRP A 10 9.74 -34.58 -60.76
CA TRP A 10 9.58 -34.49 -59.31
C TRP A 10 10.38 -33.33 -58.71
N ALA A 11 11.60 -33.07 -59.18
CA ALA A 11 12.39 -31.92 -58.73
C ALA A 11 11.72 -30.59 -59.09
N VAL A 12 11.17 -30.47 -60.31
CA VAL A 12 10.38 -29.30 -60.73
C VAL A 12 9.10 -29.16 -59.90
N LEU A 13 8.43 -30.27 -59.57
CA LEU A 13 7.28 -30.26 -58.65
C LEU A 13 7.65 -29.78 -57.25
N VAL A 14 8.78 -30.25 -56.68
CA VAL A 14 9.23 -29.84 -55.34
C VAL A 14 9.62 -28.36 -55.31
N THR A 15 10.31 -27.86 -56.35
CA THR A 15 10.64 -26.43 -56.45
C THR A 15 9.42 -25.55 -56.73
N ALA A 16 8.43 -26.05 -57.48
CA ALA A 16 7.17 -25.35 -57.68
C ALA A 16 6.32 -25.32 -56.40
N THR A 17 6.36 -26.37 -55.57
CA THR A 17 5.65 -26.39 -54.28
C THR A 17 6.27 -25.51 -53.21
N LEU A 18 7.56 -25.18 -53.29
CA LEU A 18 8.23 -24.28 -52.34
C LEU A 18 8.06 -22.79 -52.67
N CYS A 19 7.60 -22.43 -53.87
CA CYS A 19 7.42 -21.04 -54.29
C CYS A 19 5.97 -20.55 -54.40
N THR A 20 4.97 -21.33 -53.97
CA THR A 20 3.58 -20.84 -53.85
C THR A 20 2.88 -21.36 -52.60
N ALA A 21 3.45 -21.10 -51.42
CA ALA A 21 2.65 -21.00 -50.20
C ALA A 21 2.16 -19.55 -50.05
N ARG A 22 1.34 -19.10 -51.02
CA ARG A 22 0.49 -17.93 -50.81
C ARG A 22 -0.70 -18.43 -49.97
N PRO A 23 -0.99 -17.83 -48.81
CA PRO A 23 -2.19 -18.19 -48.07
C PRO A 23 -3.40 -18.01 -49.01
N SER A 24 -4.24 -19.04 -49.05
CA SER A 24 -5.53 -19.01 -49.72
C SER A 24 -6.34 -17.81 -49.23
N PRO A 25 -6.95 -17.00 -50.12
CA PRO A 25 -7.91 -16.00 -49.70
C PRO A 25 -9.07 -16.76 -49.06
N THR A 26 -9.18 -16.64 -47.74
CA THR A 26 -10.39 -16.97 -47.01
C THR A 26 -11.52 -16.15 -47.64
N LEU A 27 -12.38 -16.83 -48.40
CA LEU A 27 -13.73 -16.35 -48.71
C LEU A 27 -14.33 -15.90 -47.38
N PRO A 28 -14.80 -14.65 -47.24
CA PRO A 28 -15.52 -14.25 -46.04
C PRO A 28 -16.77 -15.11 -45.98
N GLU A 29 -16.76 -16.05 -45.04
CA GLU A 29 -17.93 -16.75 -44.59
C GLU A 29 -18.96 -15.67 -44.20
N GLN A 30 -20.05 -15.63 -44.96
CA GLN A 30 -21.26 -14.88 -44.63
C GLN A 30 -21.85 -15.47 -43.34
N ALA A 31 -21.25 -15.13 -42.21
CA ALA A 31 -21.86 -15.20 -40.92
C ALA A 31 -21.79 -13.77 -40.39
N GLN A 32 -22.91 -13.05 -40.42
CA GLN A 32 -23.07 -11.79 -39.70
C GLN A 32 -22.63 -12.02 -38.25
N PRO A 33 -21.50 -11.48 -37.77
CA PRO A 33 -21.28 -11.36 -36.35
C PRO A 33 -21.97 -10.05 -35.98
N TRP A 34 -23.21 -10.14 -35.49
CA TRP A 34 -23.71 -9.07 -34.65
C TRP A 34 -22.71 -8.86 -33.52
N GLY A 35 -22.03 -7.70 -33.50
CA GLY A 35 -21.28 -7.22 -32.34
C GLY A 35 -19.75 -7.31 -32.38
N ALA A 36 -19.08 -7.07 -33.52
CA ALA A 36 -17.67 -6.65 -33.43
C ALA A 36 -17.61 -5.30 -32.69
N PRO A 37 -16.83 -5.17 -31.59
CA PRO A 37 -16.75 -3.92 -30.85
C PRO A 37 -16.21 -2.83 -31.79
N VAL A 38 -16.94 -1.73 -31.88
CA VAL A 38 -16.47 -0.53 -32.57
C VAL A 38 -15.27 -0.01 -31.77
N GLU A 39 -14.07 -0.04 -32.36
CA GLU A 39 -12.89 0.61 -31.76
C GLU A 39 -13.13 2.13 -31.78
N VAL A 40 -13.30 2.71 -30.59
CA VAL A 40 -13.41 4.16 -30.39
C VAL A 40 -12.09 4.64 -29.79
N GLU A 41 -11.39 5.55 -30.47
CA GLU A 41 -10.18 6.18 -29.93
C GLU A 41 -10.56 7.35 -29.01
N SER A 42 -10.11 7.35 -27.75
CA SER A 42 -10.41 8.41 -26.78
C SER A 42 -9.34 9.50 -26.77
N PHE A 43 -9.77 10.76 -26.76
CA PHE A 43 -8.94 11.96 -26.73
C PHE A 43 -9.37 12.85 -25.56
N LEU A 44 -8.44 13.12 -24.63
CA LEU A 44 -8.61 14.12 -23.57
C LEU A 44 -7.79 15.36 -23.94
N VAL A 45 -8.46 16.51 -24.05
CA VAL A 45 -7.85 17.79 -24.44
C VAL A 45 -8.17 18.84 -23.38
N HIS A 46 -7.23 19.71 -23.03
CA HIS A 46 -7.53 20.81 -22.11
C HIS A 46 -8.12 22.01 -22.84
N PRO A 47 -8.98 22.81 -22.19
CA PRO A 47 -9.47 24.06 -22.75
C PRO A 47 -8.32 24.96 -23.25
N GLY A 48 -8.37 25.37 -24.52
CA GLY A 48 -7.34 26.16 -25.19
C GLY A 48 -6.30 25.36 -26.00
N ASP A 49 -6.20 24.04 -25.80
CA ASP A 49 -5.27 23.21 -26.57
C ASP A 49 -5.77 22.94 -27.99
N LEU A 50 -4.84 22.56 -28.88
CA LEU A 50 -5.14 22.12 -30.25
C LEU A 50 -5.62 20.66 -30.22
N LEU A 51 -6.87 20.42 -30.61
CA LEU A 51 -7.37 19.07 -30.90
C LEU A 51 -7.04 18.70 -32.35
N GLN A 52 -6.33 17.58 -32.55
CA GLN A 52 -6.04 17.04 -33.88
C GLN A 52 -6.49 15.58 -33.96
N LEU A 53 -7.43 15.29 -34.84
CA LEU A 53 -7.95 13.94 -35.11
C LEU A 53 -7.51 13.51 -36.52
N ARG A 54 -7.03 12.28 -36.67
CA ARG A 54 -6.60 11.72 -37.96
C ARG A 54 -7.36 10.44 -38.29
N CYS A 55 -7.95 10.41 -39.48
CA CYS A 55 -8.65 9.24 -39.99
C CYS A 55 -7.68 8.19 -40.54
N ARG A 56 -7.95 6.91 -40.29
CA ARG A 56 -7.20 5.80 -40.90
C ARG A 56 -7.71 5.57 -42.32
N LEU A 57 -6.89 5.88 -43.31
CA LEU A 57 -7.27 5.77 -44.73
C LEU A 57 -6.77 4.47 -45.36
N ARG A 58 -7.61 3.85 -46.19
CA ARG A 58 -7.23 2.80 -47.13
C ARG A 58 -6.79 3.43 -48.45
N ASP A 59 -5.99 2.72 -49.24
CA ASP A 59 -5.45 3.22 -50.52
C ASP A 59 -6.53 3.57 -51.57
N ASP A 60 -7.77 3.07 -51.41
CA ASP A 60 -8.89 3.22 -52.35
C ASP A 60 -10.00 4.19 -51.91
N VAL A 61 -9.78 5.00 -50.88
CA VAL A 61 -10.76 5.97 -50.37
C VAL A 61 -11.04 7.07 -51.41
N GLN A 62 -12.32 7.33 -51.69
CA GLN A 62 -12.77 8.35 -52.64
C GLN A 62 -13.32 9.62 -51.98
N SER A 63 -13.94 9.50 -50.80
CA SER A 63 -14.42 10.64 -50.03
C SER A 63 -14.35 10.38 -48.54
N ILE A 64 -14.18 11.46 -47.78
CA ILE A 64 -14.08 11.45 -46.32
C ILE A 64 -15.08 12.47 -45.79
N ASN A 65 -15.99 12.03 -44.93
CA ASN A 65 -16.97 12.88 -44.28
C ASN A 65 -16.78 12.81 -42.77
N TRP A 66 -16.63 13.98 -42.14
CA TRP A 66 -16.54 14.09 -40.69
C TRP A 66 -17.89 14.44 -40.09
N LEU A 67 -18.27 13.73 -39.02
CA LEU A 67 -19.45 14.01 -38.22
C LEU A 67 -19.05 14.23 -36.76
N ARG A 68 -19.81 15.05 -36.05
CA ARG A 68 -19.78 15.19 -34.60
C ARG A 68 -21.19 14.96 -34.06
N ASP A 69 -21.34 13.98 -33.18
CA ASP A 69 -22.63 13.56 -32.61
C ASP A 69 -23.71 13.29 -33.67
N GLY A 70 -23.28 12.73 -34.81
CA GLY A 70 -24.15 12.42 -35.96
C GLY A 70 -24.46 13.60 -36.88
N VAL A 71 -23.98 14.81 -36.61
CA VAL A 71 -24.15 16.00 -37.46
C VAL A 71 -22.87 16.24 -38.27
N GLN A 72 -23.00 16.55 -39.56
CA GLN A 72 -21.84 16.84 -40.42
C GLN A 72 -21.04 18.02 -39.87
N LEU A 73 -19.74 17.82 -39.66
CA LEU A 73 -18.83 18.84 -39.13
C LEU A 73 -18.57 19.88 -40.22
N ALA A 74 -18.88 21.15 -39.91
CA ALA A 74 -18.63 22.28 -40.81
C ALA A 74 -17.33 22.98 -40.42
N GLU A 75 -16.58 23.45 -41.41
CA GLU A 75 -15.43 24.32 -41.16
C GLU A 75 -15.89 25.63 -40.51
N SER A 76 -15.15 26.06 -39.49
CA SER A 76 -15.40 27.30 -38.76
C SER A 76 -14.12 28.10 -38.68
N ASN A 77 -14.14 29.27 -38.03
CA ASN A 77 -12.93 30.03 -37.73
C ASN A 77 -11.96 29.26 -36.80
N ARG A 78 -12.43 28.25 -36.07
CA ARG A 78 -11.64 27.41 -35.15
C ARG A 78 -11.40 26.00 -35.67
N THR A 79 -12.28 25.49 -36.53
CA THR A 79 -12.28 24.10 -37.02
C THR A 79 -11.84 24.04 -38.47
N ARG A 80 -10.73 23.35 -38.75
CA ARG A 80 -10.17 23.15 -40.09
C ARG A 80 -10.21 21.67 -40.47
N ILE A 81 -10.65 21.34 -41.67
CA ILE A 81 -10.80 19.94 -42.12
C ILE A 81 -9.94 19.75 -43.38
N THR A 82 -8.85 18.98 -43.28
CA THR A 82 -7.94 18.70 -44.42
C THR A 82 -8.33 17.43 -45.19
N GLY A 83 -9.53 16.90 -44.93
CA GLY A 83 -10.01 15.63 -45.47
C GLY A 83 -9.62 14.48 -44.55
N GLU A 84 -8.33 14.18 -44.45
CA GLU A 84 -7.83 13.10 -43.57
C GLU A 84 -7.74 13.49 -42.09
N GLU A 85 -7.65 14.80 -41.79
CA GLU A 85 -7.52 15.32 -40.43
C GLU A 85 -8.53 16.43 -40.13
N VAL A 86 -8.93 16.52 -38.85
CA VAL A 86 -9.69 17.63 -38.27
C VAL A 86 -8.82 18.28 -37.21
N GLU A 87 -8.63 19.58 -37.33
CA GLU A 87 -7.95 20.43 -36.34
C GLU A 87 -8.97 21.40 -35.72
N VAL A 88 -9.07 21.45 -34.39
CA VAL A 88 -9.83 22.46 -33.66
C VAL A 88 -8.87 23.29 -32.82
N GLN A 89 -8.71 24.56 -33.17
CA GLN A 89 -7.91 25.54 -32.43
C GLN A 89 -8.69 26.12 -31.25
N ASP A 90 -7.98 26.39 -30.15
CA ASP A 90 -8.52 26.86 -28.88
C ASP A 90 -9.70 26.01 -28.39
N SER A 91 -9.50 24.72 -28.14
CA SER A 91 -10.58 23.77 -27.79
C SER A 91 -11.43 24.25 -26.60
N VAL A 92 -12.76 24.14 -26.68
CA VAL A 92 -13.68 24.48 -25.57
C VAL A 92 -14.48 23.25 -25.14
N PRO A 93 -15.04 23.21 -23.91
CA PRO A 93 -15.86 22.08 -23.44
C PRO A 93 -17.00 21.68 -24.39
N ALA A 94 -17.55 22.62 -25.17
CA ALA A 94 -18.59 22.38 -26.17
C ALA A 94 -18.10 21.65 -27.45
N ASP A 95 -16.79 21.46 -27.60
CA ASP A 95 -16.20 20.63 -28.67
C ASP A 95 -16.07 19.16 -28.26
N SER A 96 -16.37 18.82 -26.99
CA SER A 96 -16.50 17.44 -26.53
C SER A 96 -17.66 16.75 -27.23
N GLY A 97 -17.49 15.47 -27.56
CA GLY A 97 -18.49 14.68 -28.26
C GLY A 97 -17.89 13.52 -29.03
N LEU A 98 -18.74 12.77 -29.73
CA LEU A 98 -18.34 11.65 -30.56
C LEU A 98 -18.08 12.11 -31.99
N TYR A 99 -16.82 12.13 -32.40
CA TYR A 99 -16.43 12.40 -33.78
C TYR A 99 -16.41 11.08 -34.57
N ALA A 100 -16.90 11.12 -35.79
CA ALA A 100 -16.88 9.98 -36.70
C ALA A 100 -16.29 10.41 -38.04
N CYS A 101 -15.22 9.73 -38.47
CA CYS A 101 -14.71 9.82 -39.82
C CYS A 101 -15.32 8.71 -40.66
N VAL A 102 -16.18 9.07 -41.61
CA VAL A 102 -16.78 8.13 -42.56
C VAL A 102 -16.02 8.20 -43.88
N THR A 103 -15.25 7.15 -44.17
CA THR A 103 -14.55 6.99 -45.46
C THR A 103 -15.44 6.20 -46.41
N SER A 104 -15.63 6.68 -47.63
CA SER A 104 -16.33 5.95 -48.69
C SER A 104 -15.34 5.50 -49.75
N SER A 105 -15.26 4.20 -49.96
CA SER A 105 -14.46 3.57 -51.02
C SER A 105 -15.33 2.65 -51.87
N PRO A 106 -14.90 2.28 -53.09
CA PRO A 106 -15.59 1.27 -53.89
C PRO A 106 -15.70 -0.10 -53.17
N SER A 107 -14.77 -0.39 -52.26
CA SER A 107 -14.75 -1.62 -51.47
C SER A 107 -15.66 -1.57 -50.22
N GLY A 108 -16.25 -0.40 -49.92
CA GLY A 108 -17.22 -0.20 -48.85
C GLY A 108 -16.97 1.08 -48.07
N SER A 109 -17.97 1.52 -47.30
CA SER A 109 -17.81 2.60 -46.34
C SER A 109 -17.24 2.06 -45.03
N ASP A 110 -16.26 2.74 -44.45
CA ASP A 110 -15.73 2.45 -43.12
C ASP A 110 -15.85 3.69 -42.23
N THR A 111 -16.13 3.49 -40.94
CA THR A 111 -16.33 4.58 -39.99
C THR A 111 -15.42 4.41 -38.78
N THR A 112 -14.50 5.35 -38.61
CA THR A 112 -13.64 5.43 -37.42
C THR A 112 -14.26 6.40 -36.42
N TYR A 113 -14.37 5.99 -35.16
CA TYR A 113 -14.97 6.80 -34.10
C TYR A 113 -13.89 7.33 -33.15
N PHE A 114 -14.04 8.59 -32.74
CA PHE A 114 -13.19 9.26 -31.78
C PHE A 114 -14.05 9.86 -30.67
N SER A 115 -13.81 9.49 -29.41
CA SER A 115 -14.46 10.10 -28.26
C SER A 115 -13.60 11.25 -27.74
N VAL A 116 -14.06 12.49 -27.91
CA VAL A 116 -13.30 13.67 -27.48
C VAL A 116 -13.92 14.24 -26.21
N ASN A 117 -13.11 14.41 -25.17
CA ASN A 117 -13.49 15.08 -23.93
C ASN A 117 -12.59 16.28 -23.69
N VAL A 118 -13.16 17.49 -23.61
CA VAL A 118 -12.44 18.73 -23.34
C VAL A 118 -12.72 19.17 -21.91
N SER A 119 -11.80 18.92 -20.98
CA SER A 119 -11.98 19.23 -19.55
C SER A 119 -10.67 19.60 -18.83
N ASP A 120 -10.78 20.40 -17.75
CA ASP A 120 -9.67 20.81 -16.88
C ASP A 120 -9.28 19.74 -15.83
N ALA A 121 -9.90 18.55 -15.86
CA ALA A 121 -9.67 17.53 -14.85
C ALA A 121 -8.41 16.70 -15.18
N LEU A 122 -7.41 16.77 -14.30
CA LEU A 122 -6.22 15.91 -14.36
C LEU A 122 -6.63 14.43 -14.24
N PRO A 123 -6.15 13.52 -15.11
CA PRO A 123 -6.42 12.10 -14.97
C PRO A 123 -5.69 11.59 -13.72
N SER A 124 -6.44 11.33 -12.65
CA SER A 124 -5.92 10.62 -11.48
C SER A 124 -5.60 9.19 -11.89
N SER A 125 -4.31 8.91 -12.10
CA SER A 125 -3.76 7.58 -12.24
C SER A 125 -4.05 6.74 -10.99
N GLU A 126 -4.38 5.46 -11.20
CA GLU A 126 -4.65 4.42 -10.19
C GLU A 126 -6.13 4.18 -9.85
N ASP A 127 -6.91 3.75 -10.85
CA ASP A 127 -7.63 2.48 -10.76
C ASP A 127 -8.15 2.14 -12.17
N ASP A 128 -7.70 1.02 -12.73
CA ASP A 128 -8.30 0.42 -13.92
C ASP A 128 -9.75 0.00 -13.59
N ASP A 129 -10.69 0.95 -13.60
CA ASP A 129 -12.15 0.75 -13.61
C ASP A 129 -12.85 2.04 -14.11
N ASP A 130 -12.68 2.32 -15.40
CA ASP A 130 -13.56 3.04 -16.34
C ASP A 130 -14.32 4.30 -15.85
N ASP A 131 -13.91 5.43 -16.46
CA ASP A 131 -14.68 6.41 -17.24
C ASP A 131 -16.15 6.74 -16.87
N ASP A 132 -16.44 8.04 -17.01
CA ASP A 132 -17.73 8.74 -16.98
C ASP A 132 -18.35 9.06 -15.62
N ASP A 133 -17.75 10.00 -14.87
CA ASP A 133 -18.47 10.83 -13.88
C ASP A 133 -18.68 12.25 -14.45
N SER A 134 -19.50 12.36 -15.51
CA SER A 134 -20.14 13.63 -15.89
C SER A 134 -21.58 13.39 -16.34
N SER A 135 -22.37 12.70 -15.51
CA SER A 135 -23.82 12.89 -15.57
C SER A 135 -24.12 14.24 -14.91
N SER A 136 -24.25 15.27 -15.74
CA SER A 136 -24.95 16.50 -15.40
C SER A 136 -26.14 16.19 -14.51
N GLU A 137 -26.25 16.88 -13.38
CA GLU A 137 -27.47 16.94 -12.60
C GLU A 137 -28.64 17.17 -13.55
N GLU A 138 -29.39 16.11 -13.86
CA GLU A 138 -30.72 16.23 -14.41
C GLU A 138 -31.53 16.93 -13.31
N LYS A 139 -31.51 18.26 -13.37
CA LYS A 139 -32.47 19.13 -12.71
C LYS A 139 -33.81 18.45 -12.79
N GLU A 140 -34.46 18.31 -11.64
CA GLU A 140 -35.85 17.93 -11.49
C GLU A 140 -36.74 18.80 -12.40
N THR A 141 -36.81 18.47 -13.69
CA THR A 141 -37.69 19.10 -14.64
C THR A 141 -39.03 18.40 -14.53
N ASP A 142 -39.88 19.01 -13.74
CA ASP A 142 -41.30 19.19 -14.03
C ASP A 142 -42.09 17.87 -14.22
N ASN A 143 -42.74 17.44 -13.14
CA ASN A 143 -43.72 16.34 -13.05
C ASN A 143 -45.01 16.60 -13.87
N THR A 144 -44.90 17.14 -15.08
CA THR A 144 -46.05 17.59 -15.88
C THR A 144 -46.05 17.05 -17.31
N LYS A 145 -45.52 15.83 -17.54
CA LYS A 145 -45.84 15.01 -18.74
C LYS A 145 -46.35 13.61 -18.34
N PRO A 146 -47.67 13.40 -18.24
CA PRO A 146 -48.26 12.18 -17.68
C PRO A 146 -48.39 11.03 -18.68
N ASN A 147 -47.34 10.69 -19.47
CA ASN A 147 -47.47 9.58 -20.43
C ASN A 147 -46.21 8.73 -20.66
N ARG A 148 -45.30 8.61 -19.68
CA ARG A 148 -44.31 7.52 -19.72
C ARG A 148 -45.01 6.24 -19.26
N MET A 149 -45.06 5.24 -20.14
CA MET A 149 -45.55 3.91 -19.75
C MET A 149 -44.74 3.39 -18.57
N PRO A 150 -45.36 2.71 -17.60
CA PRO A 150 -44.64 2.08 -16.51
C PRO A 150 -43.68 1.01 -17.05
N VAL A 151 -42.43 1.04 -16.59
CA VAL A 151 -41.36 0.13 -17.01
C VAL A 151 -40.74 -0.52 -15.77
N ALA A 152 -40.79 -1.85 -15.71
CA ALA A 152 -40.10 -2.63 -14.69
C ALA A 152 -38.57 -2.45 -14.79
N PRO A 153 -37.82 -2.64 -13.70
CA PRO A 153 -36.40 -2.34 -13.71
C PRO A 153 -35.62 -3.23 -14.69
N TYR A 154 -34.61 -2.67 -15.36
CA TYR A 154 -33.69 -3.41 -16.22
C TYR A 154 -32.26 -2.86 -16.09
N TRP A 155 -31.26 -3.71 -16.38
CA TRP A 155 -29.85 -3.29 -16.39
C TRP A 155 -29.54 -2.45 -17.63
N THR A 156 -28.96 -1.26 -17.45
CA THR A 156 -28.60 -0.39 -18.59
C THR A 156 -27.26 -0.76 -19.21
N SER A 157 -26.35 -1.33 -18.41
CA SER A 157 -24.99 -1.70 -18.82
C SER A 157 -24.59 -3.07 -18.22
N PRO A 158 -25.17 -4.18 -18.71
CA PRO A 158 -24.86 -5.53 -18.22
C PRO A 158 -23.40 -5.94 -18.45
N GLU A 159 -22.73 -5.40 -19.47
CA GLU A 159 -21.31 -5.63 -19.78
C GLU A 159 -20.39 -5.22 -18.62
N LYS A 160 -20.70 -4.11 -17.94
CA LYS A 160 -19.95 -3.63 -16.75
C LYS A 160 -20.15 -4.54 -15.52
N MET A 161 -21.04 -5.54 -15.61
CA MET A 161 -21.40 -6.48 -14.54
C MET A 161 -21.01 -7.93 -14.87
N GLU A 162 -20.27 -8.17 -15.96
CA GLU A 162 -19.89 -9.54 -16.37
C GLU A 162 -18.93 -10.22 -15.39
N LYS A 163 -18.02 -9.44 -14.79
CA LYS A 163 -17.06 -9.94 -13.81
C LYS A 163 -17.74 -10.20 -12.47
N LYS A 164 -18.24 -11.42 -12.29
CA LYS A 164 -18.89 -11.82 -11.02
C LYS A 164 -17.90 -12.04 -9.88
N LEU A 165 -16.69 -12.52 -10.15
CA LEU A 165 -15.67 -12.79 -9.12
C LEU A 165 -14.66 -11.64 -9.07
N HIS A 166 -14.58 -10.98 -7.92
CA HIS A 166 -13.60 -9.96 -7.61
C HIS A 166 -12.65 -10.50 -6.54
N ALA A 167 -11.51 -11.05 -6.98
CA ALA A 167 -10.41 -11.39 -6.09
C ALA A 167 -9.50 -10.16 -5.94
N VAL A 168 -9.48 -9.55 -4.76
CA VAL A 168 -8.74 -8.31 -4.49
C VAL A 168 -7.85 -8.45 -3.26
N PRO A 169 -6.67 -7.83 -3.25
CA PRO A 169 -5.84 -7.81 -2.06
C PRO A 169 -6.49 -7.02 -0.92
N ALA A 170 -6.22 -7.43 0.32
CA ALA A 170 -6.63 -6.66 1.49
C ALA A 170 -6.13 -5.20 1.44
N ALA A 171 -6.94 -4.30 2.00
CA ALA A 171 -6.80 -2.84 1.98
C ALA A 171 -7.00 -2.15 0.61
N LYS A 172 -7.38 -2.87 -0.46
CA LYS A 172 -7.81 -2.23 -1.71
C LYS A 172 -9.26 -1.73 -1.60
N THR A 173 -9.61 -0.65 -2.28
CA THR A 173 -11.01 -0.20 -2.40
C THR A 173 -11.75 -1.05 -3.44
N VAL A 174 -12.99 -1.44 -3.14
CA VAL A 174 -13.83 -2.22 -4.05
C VAL A 174 -15.09 -1.45 -4.37
N LYS A 175 -15.39 -1.28 -5.66
CA LYS A 175 -16.61 -0.65 -6.17
C LYS A 175 -17.41 -1.69 -6.96
N PHE A 176 -18.61 -2.04 -6.48
CA PHE A 176 -19.56 -2.84 -7.27
C PHE A 176 -20.61 -1.92 -7.87
N LYS A 177 -20.79 -1.99 -9.20
CA LYS A 177 -21.76 -1.18 -9.95
C LYS A 177 -22.95 -2.06 -10.38
N CYS A 178 -24.18 -1.58 -10.31
CA CYS A 178 -25.38 -2.25 -10.82
C CYS A 178 -26.27 -1.28 -11.62
N PRO A 179 -25.73 -0.71 -12.71
CA PRO A 179 -26.37 0.35 -13.48
C PRO A 179 -27.75 -0.11 -13.98
N SER A 180 -28.79 0.63 -13.57
CA SER A 180 -30.19 0.24 -13.75
C SER A 180 -31.06 1.43 -14.14
N SER A 181 -32.19 1.15 -14.79
CA SER A 181 -33.22 2.12 -15.08
C SER A 181 -34.62 1.50 -14.91
N GLY A 182 -35.64 2.32 -14.71
CA GLY A 182 -37.03 1.91 -14.52
C GLY A 182 -37.96 3.12 -14.36
N THR A 183 -39.27 2.94 -14.55
CA THR A 183 -40.27 4.00 -14.36
C THR A 183 -41.45 3.44 -13.55
N PRO A 184 -41.67 3.89 -12.30
CA PRO A 184 -40.90 4.87 -11.52
C PRO A 184 -39.43 4.47 -11.29
N ASN A 185 -38.59 5.45 -10.97
CA ASN A 185 -37.18 5.23 -10.62
C ASN A 185 -37.07 4.14 -9.55
N PRO A 186 -36.32 3.06 -9.81
CA PRO A 186 -36.26 1.95 -8.87
C PRO A 186 -35.38 2.28 -7.66
N THR A 187 -35.57 1.54 -6.59
CA THR A 187 -34.79 1.65 -5.35
C THR A 187 -33.65 0.62 -5.36
N LEU A 188 -32.49 1.00 -4.81
CA LEU A 188 -31.31 0.14 -4.71
C LEU A 188 -31.12 -0.35 -3.27
N ARG A 189 -31.02 -1.66 -3.07
CA ARG A 189 -30.61 -2.29 -1.80
C ARG A 189 -29.51 -3.32 -2.01
N TRP A 190 -28.72 -3.55 -0.97
CA TRP A 190 -27.61 -4.52 -1.00
C TRP A 190 -27.80 -5.61 0.06
N LEU A 191 -27.47 -6.84 -0.32
CA LEU A 191 -27.41 -7.99 0.59
C LEU A 191 -25.98 -8.53 0.65
N LYS A 192 -25.54 -8.98 1.83
CA LYS A 192 -24.29 -9.73 2.04
C LYS A 192 -24.66 -11.13 2.51
N ASN A 193 -24.26 -12.14 1.74
CA ASN A 193 -24.57 -13.56 1.99
C ASN A 193 -26.08 -13.79 2.23
N GLY A 194 -26.93 -13.11 1.45
CA GLY A 194 -28.39 -13.21 1.53
C GLY A 194 -29.06 -12.44 2.68
N LYS A 195 -28.30 -11.76 3.54
CA LYS A 195 -28.84 -10.90 4.61
C LYS A 195 -28.71 -9.43 4.22
N GLU A 196 -29.60 -8.58 4.75
CA GLU A 196 -29.53 -7.14 4.54
C GLU A 196 -28.15 -6.60 4.92
N PHE A 197 -27.49 -5.95 3.97
CA PHE A 197 -26.19 -5.33 4.20
C PHE A 197 -26.45 -3.87 4.56
N LYS A 198 -26.02 -3.48 5.76
CA LYS A 198 -26.10 -2.12 6.28
C LYS A 198 -24.69 -1.59 6.50
N PRO A 199 -24.43 -0.27 6.41
CA PRO A 199 -23.09 0.29 6.61
C PRO A 199 -22.44 -0.19 7.92
N ASP A 200 -23.23 -0.27 8.98
CA ASP A 200 -22.81 -0.71 10.31
C ASP A 200 -22.38 -2.19 10.40
N HIS A 201 -22.70 -3.00 9.38
CA HIS A 201 -22.29 -4.42 9.32
C HIS A 201 -20.83 -4.61 8.85
N ARG A 202 -20.12 -3.52 8.48
CA ARG A 202 -18.74 -3.55 7.95
C ARG A 202 -17.78 -2.64 8.73
N ILE A 203 -16.56 -3.14 9.01
CA ILE A 203 -15.45 -2.31 9.50
C ILE A 203 -15.11 -1.23 8.46
N GLY A 204 -15.25 0.05 8.83
CA GLY A 204 -15.03 1.18 7.92
C GLY A 204 -16.25 1.61 7.11
N GLY A 205 -17.41 0.97 7.31
CA GLY A 205 -18.65 1.29 6.60
C GLY A 205 -18.57 1.04 5.09
N TYR A 206 -19.56 1.49 4.34
CA TYR A 206 -19.48 1.57 2.88
C TYR A 206 -20.30 2.77 2.40
N LYS A 207 -19.98 3.27 1.21
CA LYS A 207 -20.69 4.38 0.58
C LYS A 207 -21.55 3.85 -0.55
N VAL A 208 -22.82 4.26 -0.61
CA VAL A 208 -23.69 3.97 -1.77
C VAL A 208 -23.82 5.24 -2.60
N ARG A 209 -23.49 5.14 -3.88
CA ARG A 209 -23.73 6.19 -4.86
C ARG A 209 -24.97 5.81 -5.67
N TYR A 210 -26.12 6.37 -5.30
CA TYR A 210 -27.37 6.11 -6.00
C TYR A 210 -27.36 6.60 -7.46
N ALA A 211 -26.68 7.72 -7.73
CA ALA A 211 -26.54 8.25 -9.10
C ALA A 211 -25.82 7.28 -10.05
N THR A 212 -24.78 6.60 -9.56
CA THR A 212 -24.00 5.63 -10.36
C THR A 212 -24.34 4.18 -10.05
N TRP A 213 -25.42 3.93 -9.29
CA TRP A 213 -25.86 2.62 -8.85
C TRP A 213 -24.74 1.76 -8.25
N SER A 214 -23.91 2.32 -7.37
CA SER A 214 -22.72 1.61 -6.88
C SER A 214 -22.58 1.57 -5.36
N ILE A 215 -21.95 0.52 -4.86
CA ILE A 215 -21.48 0.39 -3.47
C ILE A 215 -19.96 0.41 -3.47
N ILE A 216 -19.37 1.24 -2.60
CA ILE A 216 -17.94 1.45 -2.47
C ILE A 216 -17.52 1.03 -1.06
N MET A 217 -16.63 0.04 -1.00
CA MET A 217 -16.02 -0.48 0.21
C MET A 217 -14.54 -0.09 0.23
N ASP A 218 -14.22 0.96 1.00
CA ASP A 218 -12.84 1.44 1.15
C ASP A 218 -12.04 0.48 2.03
N SER A 219 -10.80 0.17 1.65
CA SER A 219 -9.88 -0.70 2.41
C SER A 219 -10.49 -2.05 2.82
N VAL A 220 -10.73 -2.96 1.88
CA VAL A 220 -11.36 -4.27 2.18
C VAL A 220 -10.54 -5.14 3.13
N VAL A 221 -11.23 -5.79 4.07
CA VAL A 221 -10.62 -6.70 5.06
C VAL A 221 -11.02 -8.16 4.78
N PRO A 222 -10.27 -9.17 5.24
CA PRO A 222 -10.64 -10.58 5.01
C PRO A 222 -12.08 -10.95 5.41
N SER A 223 -12.65 -10.29 6.44
CA SER A 223 -14.06 -10.47 6.86
C SER A 223 -15.09 -9.88 5.89
N ASP A 224 -14.67 -9.08 4.92
CA ASP A 224 -15.53 -8.59 3.83
C ASP A 224 -15.79 -9.66 2.78
N LYS A 225 -15.03 -10.77 2.76
CA LYS A 225 -15.27 -11.91 1.88
C LYS A 225 -16.73 -12.37 1.93
N GLY A 226 -17.34 -12.57 0.77
CA GLY A 226 -18.72 -13.03 0.66
C GLY A 226 -19.40 -12.66 -0.65
N ASN A 227 -20.68 -13.00 -0.74
CA ASN A 227 -21.52 -12.71 -1.89
C ASN A 227 -22.33 -11.44 -1.65
N TYR A 228 -22.16 -10.44 -2.51
CA TYR A 228 -22.84 -9.16 -2.46
C TYR A 228 -23.89 -9.10 -3.56
N THR A 229 -25.16 -9.08 -3.18
CA THR A 229 -26.28 -9.05 -4.12
C THR A 229 -26.91 -7.66 -4.13
N CYS A 230 -26.87 -6.96 -5.26
CA CYS A 230 -27.70 -5.78 -5.47
C CYS A 230 -29.11 -6.21 -5.88
N ILE A 231 -30.11 -5.59 -5.27
CA ILE A 231 -31.52 -5.76 -5.64
C ILE A 231 -32.04 -4.38 -6.03
N VAL A 232 -32.61 -4.30 -7.22
CA VAL A 232 -33.18 -3.08 -7.79
C VAL A 232 -34.65 -3.34 -8.06
N GLU A 233 -35.53 -2.57 -7.40
CA GLU A 233 -36.98 -2.80 -7.47
C GLU A 233 -37.80 -1.52 -7.57
N ASN A 234 -38.91 -1.62 -8.30
CA ASN A 234 -40.00 -0.65 -8.30
C ASN A 234 -41.34 -1.39 -8.19
N GLU A 235 -42.46 -0.67 -8.21
CA GLU A 235 -43.81 -1.25 -8.09
C GLU A 235 -44.16 -2.30 -9.16
N TYR A 236 -43.44 -2.33 -10.29
CA TYR A 236 -43.69 -3.22 -11.43
C TYR A 236 -42.76 -4.43 -11.48
N GLY A 237 -41.69 -4.47 -10.71
CA GLY A 237 -40.76 -5.60 -10.73
C GLY A 237 -39.51 -5.41 -9.88
N SER A 238 -38.74 -6.48 -9.77
CA SER A 238 -37.47 -6.54 -9.05
C SER A 238 -36.46 -7.37 -9.85
N ILE A 239 -35.25 -6.86 -9.98
CA ILE A 239 -34.10 -7.55 -10.59
C ILE A 239 -32.94 -7.61 -9.58
N ASN A 240 -32.06 -8.60 -9.72
CA ASN A 240 -30.91 -8.75 -8.84
C ASN A 240 -29.66 -9.25 -9.57
N HIS A 241 -28.49 -8.90 -9.03
CA HIS A 241 -27.20 -9.38 -9.51
C HIS A 241 -26.26 -9.60 -8.33
N THR A 242 -25.44 -10.66 -8.39
CA THR A 242 -24.58 -11.08 -7.27
C THR A 242 -23.12 -11.07 -7.66
N TYR A 243 -22.33 -10.27 -6.96
CA TYR A 243 -20.87 -10.25 -6.96
C TYR A 243 -20.33 -11.20 -5.89
N GLN A 244 -19.22 -11.86 -6.17
CA GLN A 244 -18.46 -12.68 -5.23
C GLN A 244 -17.15 -11.95 -4.93
N LEU A 245 -17.01 -11.45 -3.71
CA LEU A 245 -15.78 -10.81 -3.23
C LEU A 245 -14.90 -11.86 -2.55
N ASP A 246 -13.70 -12.07 -3.08
CA ASP A 246 -12.65 -12.81 -2.40
C ASP A 246 -11.53 -11.84 -2.02
N VAL A 247 -11.13 -11.84 -0.75
CA VAL A 247 -10.07 -10.95 -0.25
C VAL A 247 -8.82 -11.79 -0.07
N VAL A 248 -7.85 -11.60 -0.97
CA VAL A 248 -6.57 -12.31 -0.93
C VAL A 248 -5.57 -11.55 -0.04
N GLU A 249 -4.67 -12.28 0.63
CA GLU A 249 -3.57 -11.64 1.33
C GLU A 249 -2.61 -10.99 0.32
N ARG A 250 -2.14 -9.77 0.62
CA ARG A 250 -1.13 -9.08 -0.20
C ARG A 250 0.13 -9.93 -0.34
N SER A 251 0.73 -9.94 -1.54
CA SER A 251 1.93 -10.71 -1.81
C SER A 251 3.12 -10.14 -1.02
N PRO A 252 3.69 -10.89 -0.05
CA PRO A 252 4.65 -10.33 0.90
C PRO A 252 6.08 -10.45 0.37
N HIS A 253 6.34 -9.97 -0.85
CA HIS A 253 7.65 -10.06 -1.50
C HIS A 253 8.27 -8.67 -1.78
N ARG A 254 9.61 -8.61 -1.71
CA ARG A 254 10.38 -7.48 -2.26
C ARG A 254 10.05 -7.33 -3.76
N PRO A 255 10.29 -6.16 -4.38
CA PRO A 255 9.97 -5.97 -5.79
C PRO A 255 10.68 -7.04 -6.63
N ILE A 256 9.99 -7.63 -7.59
CA ILE A 256 10.55 -8.65 -8.49
C ILE A 256 10.90 -7.94 -9.80
N LEU A 257 12.19 -7.89 -10.11
CA LEU A 257 12.66 -7.37 -11.39
C LEU A 257 12.49 -8.44 -12.47
N GLN A 258 12.01 -8.06 -13.65
CA GLN A 258 11.93 -8.97 -14.78
C GLN A 258 13.32 -9.55 -15.10
N ALA A 259 13.41 -10.87 -15.23
CA ALA A 259 14.65 -11.54 -15.57
C ALA A 259 15.18 -11.07 -16.94
N GLY A 260 16.48 -10.81 -17.03
CA GLY A 260 17.14 -10.34 -18.25
C GLY A 260 17.06 -8.82 -18.48
N LEU A 261 16.43 -8.06 -17.58
CA LEU A 261 16.36 -6.60 -17.63
C LEU A 261 17.00 -5.94 -16.39
N PRO A 262 17.71 -4.81 -16.53
CA PRO A 262 18.19 -4.26 -17.80
C PRO A 262 19.17 -5.21 -18.51
N ALA A 263 19.21 -5.14 -19.84
CA ALA A 263 20.11 -5.92 -20.67
C ALA A 263 21.36 -5.11 -21.04
N ASN A 264 22.49 -5.79 -21.22
CA ASN A 264 23.73 -5.19 -21.72
C ASN A 264 23.50 -4.57 -23.11
N LYS A 265 24.08 -3.39 -23.36
CA LYS A 265 23.99 -2.68 -24.65
C LYS A 265 25.36 -2.27 -25.15
N THR A 266 25.57 -2.39 -26.47
CA THR A 266 26.76 -1.92 -27.17
C THR A 266 26.35 -0.90 -28.23
N VAL A 267 26.88 0.31 -28.19
CA VAL A 267 26.52 1.40 -29.09
C VAL A 267 27.73 2.17 -29.62
N ALA A 268 27.58 2.85 -30.75
CA ALA A 268 28.60 3.78 -31.25
C ALA A 268 28.57 5.11 -30.47
N LEU A 269 29.72 5.77 -30.39
CA LEU A 269 29.86 7.13 -29.84
C LEU A 269 28.78 8.07 -30.39
N GLY A 270 28.17 8.84 -29.49
CA GLY A 270 27.13 9.81 -29.80
C GLY A 270 25.72 9.24 -29.98
N SER A 271 25.53 7.92 -29.85
CA SER A 271 24.20 7.30 -29.90
C SER A 271 23.36 7.60 -28.66
N ASN A 272 22.03 7.47 -28.77
CA ASN A 272 21.11 7.48 -27.63
C ASN A 272 20.82 6.04 -27.16
N VAL A 273 20.84 5.81 -25.86
CA VAL A 273 20.63 4.49 -25.23
C VAL A 273 19.48 4.55 -24.22
N GLU A 274 18.77 3.45 -24.11
CA GLU A 274 17.70 3.26 -23.14
C GLU A 274 17.92 1.97 -22.36
N PHE A 275 17.87 2.02 -21.03
CA PHE A 275 17.82 0.84 -20.18
C PHE A 275 16.42 0.68 -19.59
N MET A 276 15.88 -0.54 -19.70
CA MET A 276 14.53 -0.89 -19.24
C MET A 276 14.64 -1.80 -18.02
N CYS A 277 13.88 -1.53 -16.97
CA CYS A 277 13.82 -2.31 -15.74
C CYS A 277 12.36 -2.45 -15.31
N LYS A 278 11.70 -3.54 -15.73
CA LYS A 278 10.30 -3.80 -15.34
C LYS A 278 10.24 -4.33 -13.90
N VAL A 279 9.43 -3.69 -13.07
CA VAL A 279 9.34 -3.94 -11.63
C VAL A 279 7.94 -4.43 -11.27
N TYR A 280 7.83 -5.66 -10.79
CA TYR A 280 6.59 -6.20 -10.25
C TYR A 280 6.59 -6.05 -8.73
N SER A 281 5.66 -5.28 -8.19
CA SER A 281 5.52 -5.11 -6.75
C SER A 281 4.06 -4.80 -6.40
N ASP A 282 3.54 -5.44 -5.36
CA ASP A 282 2.19 -5.17 -4.82
C ASP A 282 2.20 -3.88 -3.95
N PRO A 283 3.15 -3.67 -3.03
CA PRO A 283 3.42 -2.34 -2.50
C PRO A 283 4.10 -1.44 -3.54
N GLN A 284 3.84 -0.13 -3.52
CA GLN A 284 4.55 0.84 -4.36
C GLN A 284 6.08 0.71 -4.24
N PRO A 285 6.83 0.43 -5.33
CA PRO A 285 8.28 0.38 -5.30
C PRO A 285 8.91 1.77 -5.53
N HIS A 286 9.94 2.10 -4.75
CA HIS A 286 10.87 3.19 -5.01
C HIS A 286 11.98 2.69 -5.95
N ILE A 287 12.05 3.25 -7.15
CA ILE A 287 13.03 2.83 -8.18
C ILE A 287 14.15 3.87 -8.27
N GLN A 288 15.39 3.42 -8.41
CA GLN A 288 16.57 4.25 -8.61
C GLN A 288 17.47 3.66 -9.68
N TRP A 289 18.07 4.53 -10.50
CA TRP A 289 19.12 4.16 -11.44
C TRP A 289 20.47 4.63 -10.92
N LEU A 290 21.43 3.72 -10.89
CA LEU A 290 22.77 3.92 -10.36
C LEU A 290 23.81 3.65 -11.45
N LYS A 291 24.87 4.46 -11.52
CA LYS A 291 26.08 4.20 -12.32
C LYS A 291 27.22 3.86 -11.38
N HIS A 292 27.91 2.75 -11.62
CA HIS A 292 29.13 2.40 -10.87
C HIS A 292 30.28 3.28 -11.33
N ILE A 293 31.02 3.86 -10.38
CA ILE A 293 32.13 4.77 -10.63
C ILE A 293 33.40 4.31 -9.91
N GLU A 294 34.56 4.79 -10.38
CA GLU A 294 35.85 4.56 -9.73
C GLU A 294 36.34 5.83 -9.04
N VAL A 295 36.65 5.74 -7.75
CA VAL A 295 37.21 6.85 -6.96
C VAL A 295 38.64 6.49 -6.59
N ASN A 296 39.61 7.29 -7.02
CA ASN A 296 41.05 7.05 -6.82
C ASN A 296 41.51 5.65 -7.29
N GLY A 297 40.94 5.14 -8.39
CA GLY A 297 41.22 3.81 -8.95
C GLY A 297 40.61 2.64 -8.18
N SER A 298 39.85 2.88 -7.11
CA SER A 298 39.06 1.86 -6.42
C SER A 298 37.59 1.94 -6.81
N LYS A 299 36.99 0.77 -7.08
CA LYS A 299 35.53 0.63 -7.24
C LYS A 299 34.78 0.53 -5.92
N ILE A 300 35.51 0.27 -4.83
CA ILE A 300 34.95 -0.09 -3.53
C ILE A 300 35.44 0.90 -2.47
N GLY A 301 34.51 1.37 -1.65
CA GLY A 301 34.78 2.25 -0.51
C GLY A 301 35.36 1.53 0.70
N PRO A 302 35.74 2.28 1.75
CA PRO A 302 36.29 1.73 2.99
C PRO A 302 35.32 0.81 3.76
N ASP A 303 34.03 0.88 3.44
CA ASP A 303 32.92 0.09 3.99
C ASP A 303 32.60 -1.18 3.19
N ASN A 304 33.41 -1.55 2.19
CA ASN A 304 33.14 -2.62 1.22
C ASN A 304 31.91 -2.39 0.33
N LEU A 305 31.40 -1.16 0.21
CA LEU A 305 30.32 -0.82 -0.71
C LEU A 305 30.88 -0.23 -2.02
N PRO A 306 30.27 -0.52 -3.18
CA PRO A 306 30.71 0.06 -4.44
C PRO A 306 30.43 1.56 -4.47
N TYR A 307 31.35 2.34 -5.05
CA TYR A 307 31.08 3.74 -5.35
C TYR A 307 30.05 3.82 -6.49
N VAL A 308 28.91 4.44 -6.21
CA VAL A 308 27.82 4.60 -7.17
C VAL A 308 27.36 6.05 -7.23
N GLN A 309 27.00 6.50 -8.43
CA GLN A 309 26.34 7.77 -8.69
C GLN A 309 24.86 7.52 -8.97
N ILE A 310 23.97 8.20 -8.23
CA ILE A 310 22.52 8.14 -8.48
C ILE A 310 22.20 9.00 -9.72
N LEU A 311 21.68 8.38 -10.76
CA LEU A 311 21.32 9.03 -12.03
C LEU A 311 19.86 9.47 -12.08
N LYS A 312 18.96 8.65 -11.53
CA LYS A 312 17.52 8.89 -11.55
C LYS A 312 16.90 8.36 -10.26
N THR A 313 16.08 9.17 -9.60
CA THR A 313 15.29 8.82 -8.42
C THR A 313 13.90 9.41 -8.57
N ALA A 314 12.88 8.77 -7.98
CA ALA A 314 11.52 9.26 -8.06
C ALA A 314 11.39 10.69 -7.49
N GLY A 315 10.78 11.59 -8.26
CA GLY A 315 10.41 12.96 -7.87
C GLY A 315 8.89 13.11 -7.80
N VAL A 316 8.41 14.33 -7.54
CA VAL A 316 6.96 14.63 -7.37
C VAL A 316 6.16 14.37 -8.66
N ASN A 317 6.78 14.57 -9.83
CA ASN A 317 6.11 14.50 -11.13
C ASN A 317 6.44 13.23 -11.94
N THR A 318 7.25 12.31 -11.40
CA THR A 318 7.67 11.11 -12.15
C THR A 318 6.71 9.96 -11.90
N THR A 319 6.21 9.36 -12.97
CA THR A 319 5.39 8.14 -12.87
C THR A 319 6.28 6.90 -12.70
N ASP A 320 5.72 5.81 -12.17
CA ASP A 320 6.49 4.57 -12.01
C ASP A 320 6.95 4.01 -13.36
N LYS A 321 6.10 4.09 -14.38
CA LYS A 321 6.41 3.67 -15.75
C LYS A 321 7.61 4.44 -16.31
N GLU A 322 7.72 5.73 -16.02
CA GLU A 322 8.91 6.50 -16.41
C GLU A 322 10.14 6.06 -15.61
N MET A 323 9.99 5.76 -14.32
CA MET A 323 11.10 5.33 -13.45
C MET A 323 11.68 3.97 -13.85
N GLU A 324 10.90 3.09 -14.49
CA GLU A 324 11.35 1.82 -15.09
C GLU A 324 12.35 2.03 -16.25
N VAL A 325 12.48 3.26 -16.78
CA VAL A 325 13.30 3.56 -17.96
C VAL A 325 14.37 4.61 -17.66
N LEU A 326 15.62 4.31 -18.04
CA LEU A 326 16.74 5.24 -18.04
C LEU A 326 17.14 5.58 -19.48
N HIS A 327 17.03 6.86 -19.86
CA HIS A 327 17.51 7.36 -21.15
C HIS A 327 18.85 8.06 -21.00
N LEU A 328 19.84 7.65 -21.78
CA LEU A 328 21.13 8.31 -21.95
C LEU A 328 21.18 8.88 -23.38
N ARG A 329 21.49 10.16 -23.53
CA ARG A 329 21.56 10.82 -24.84
C ARG A 329 23.00 11.20 -25.17
N ASN A 330 23.38 11.08 -26.44
CA ASN A 330 24.72 11.43 -26.93
C ASN A 330 25.85 10.77 -26.12
N VAL A 331 25.84 9.44 -26.04
CA VAL A 331 26.72 8.63 -25.18
C VAL A 331 28.20 8.81 -25.53
N SER A 332 29.03 9.04 -24.51
CA SER A 332 30.50 9.19 -24.60
C SER A 332 31.25 7.98 -24.04
N PHE A 333 32.59 7.93 -24.17
CA PHE A 333 33.39 6.89 -23.51
C PHE A 333 33.33 6.95 -21.99
N GLU A 334 33.08 8.13 -21.41
CA GLU A 334 32.94 8.28 -19.95
C GLU A 334 31.64 7.67 -19.43
N ASP A 335 30.65 7.46 -20.31
CA ASP A 335 29.38 6.80 -20.01
C ASP A 335 29.50 5.27 -20.06
N ALA A 336 30.56 4.72 -20.63
CA ALA A 336 30.78 3.28 -20.60
C ALA A 336 30.93 2.79 -19.14
N GLY A 337 30.27 1.68 -18.80
CA GLY A 337 30.30 1.15 -17.44
C GLY A 337 29.10 0.31 -17.06
N GLU A 338 28.98 0.02 -15.77
CA GLU A 338 27.89 -0.74 -15.19
C GLU A 338 26.79 0.18 -14.64
N TYR A 339 25.56 -0.10 -15.04
CA TYR A 339 24.35 0.59 -14.61
C TYR A 339 23.46 -0.38 -13.85
N THR A 340 22.99 0.00 -12.67
CA THR A 340 22.13 -0.82 -11.81
C THR A 340 20.78 -0.15 -11.62
N CYS A 341 19.71 -0.89 -11.93
CA CYS A 341 18.37 -0.55 -11.48
C CYS A 341 18.16 -1.12 -10.08
N LEU A 342 17.85 -0.26 -9.10
CA LEU A 342 17.57 -0.62 -7.72
C LEU A 342 16.09 -0.30 -7.42
N ALA A 343 15.28 -1.32 -7.15
CA ALA A 343 13.89 -1.17 -6.76
C ALA A 343 13.71 -1.59 -5.30
N GLY A 344 13.11 -0.72 -4.49
CA GLY A 344 12.89 -0.94 -3.06
C GLY A 344 11.45 -0.68 -2.66
N ASN A 345 10.83 -1.62 -1.96
CA ASN A 345 9.56 -1.35 -1.28
C ASN A 345 9.76 -1.51 0.24
N SER A 346 8.69 -1.29 1.02
CA SER A 346 8.72 -1.50 2.48
C SER A 346 9.15 -2.92 2.90
N ILE A 347 9.06 -3.90 1.99
CA ILE A 347 9.44 -5.29 2.21
C ILE A 347 10.95 -5.46 1.97
N GLY A 348 11.55 -4.93 0.91
CA GLY A 348 13.00 -5.01 0.71
C GLY A 348 13.48 -4.42 -0.62
N LEU A 349 14.76 -4.63 -0.90
CA LEU A 349 15.44 -4.14 -2.10
C LEU A 349 15.71 -5.28 -3.08
N SER A 350 15.56 -5.01 -4.38
CA SER A 350 15.99 -5.84 -5.49
C SER A 350 16.78 -5.01 -6.48
N HIS A 351 17.79 -5.60 -7.10
CA HIS A 351 18.62 -4.91 -8.09
C HIS A 351 19.01 -5.83 -9.24
N HIS A 352 19.16 -5.26 -10.43
CA HIS A 352 19.76 -5.89 -11.60
C HIS A 352 20.70 -4.88 -12.28
N SER A 353 21.81 -5.38 -12.80
CA SER A 353 22.83 -4.56 -13.49
C SER A 353 22.92 -4.89 -14.97
N ALA A 354 23.30 -3.89 -15.76
CA ALA A 354 23.64 -4.01 -17.18
C ALA A 354 24.90 -3.21 -17.53
N TRP A 355 25.66 -3.69 -18.50
CA TRP A 355 26.85 -3.03 -19.03
C TRP A 355 26.54 -2.20 -20.28
N LEU A 356 27.03 -0.97 -20.31
CA LEU A 356 27.09 -0.12 -21.50
C LEU A 356 28.51 -0.19 -22.09
N THR A 357 28.63 -0.73 -23.31
CA THR A 357 29.87 -0.71 -24.09
C THR A 357 29.75 0.33 -25.19
N VAL A 358 30.73 1.24 -25.27
CA VAL A 358 30.76 2.31 -26.27
C VAL A 358 31.88 2.06 -27.25
N LEU A 359 31.56 2.04 -28.54
CA LEU A 359 32.51 1.81 -29.64
C LEU A 359 32.80 3.14 -30.36
N GLU A 360 34.02 3.28 -30.88
CA GLU A 360 34.32 4.39 -31.80
C GLU A 360 33.37 4.35 -33.00
N ALA A 361 32.84 5.50 -33.38
CA ALA A 361 32.05 5.60 -34.60
C ALA A 361 32.97 5.29 -35.79
N LEU A 362 32.81 4.11 -36.39
CA LEU A 362 33.45 3.82 -37.67
C LEU A 362 32.85 4.76 -38.69
N GLU A 363 33.64 5.70 -39.22
CA GLU A 363 33.30 6.42 -40.43
C GLU A 363 32.96 5.38 -41.51
N GLU A 364 31.70 5.35 -41.95
CA GLU A 364 31.30 4.64 -43.16
C GLU A 364 32.04 5.28 -44.34
N ARG A 365 33.27 4.84 -44.58
CA ARG A 365 33.88 5.02 -45.90
C ARG A 365 32.97 4.27 -46.87
N PRO A 366 32.42 4.91 -47.92
CA PRO A 366 31.55 4.22 -48.85
C PRO A 366 32.34 3.07 -49.45
N ALA A 367 31.97 1.84 -49.09
CA ALA A 367 32.46 0.67 -49.78
C ALA A 367 32.03 0.82 -51.24
N VAL A 368 33.00 1.05 -52.12
CA VAL A 368 32.81 0.99 -53.56
C VAL A 368 32.12 -0.35 -53.85
N MET A 369 30.86 -0.27 -54.25
CA MET A 369 30.01 -1.39 -54.61
C MET A 369 30.69 -2.27 -55.66
N THR A 370 31.37 -3.34 -55.26
CA THR A 370 31.40 -4.55 -56.07
C THR A 370 30.06 -5.22 -55.86
N SER A 371 29.15 -5.04 -56.82
CA SER A 371 27.75 -5.47 -56.75
C SER A 371 27.61 -6.86 -56.10
N PRO A 372 26.82 -6.99 -55.00
CA PRO A 372 26.63 -8.25 -54.27
C PRO A 372 26.08 -9.38 -55.16
N LEU A 373 25.51 -9.04 -56.32
CA LEU A 373 25.03 -10.00 -57.31
C LEU A 373 26.14 -10.96 -57.79
N TYR A 374 27.36 -10.46 -58.04
CA TYR A 374 28.45 -11.32 -58.52
C TYR A 374 28.95 -12.27 -57.43
N LEU A 375 29.01 -11.81 -56.18
CA LEU A 375 29.39 -12.67 -55.05
C LEU A 375 28.33 -13.74 -54.81
N GLU A 376 27.04 -13.38 -54.86
CA GLU A 376 25.95 -14.34 -54.76
C GLU A 376 26.02 -15.40 -55.87
N ILE A 377 26.22 -14.98 -57.13
CA ILE A 377 26.37 -15.90 -58.26
C ILE A 377 27.56 -16.84 -58.04
N ILE A 378 28.70 -16.34 -57.56
CA ILE A 378 29.88 -17.16 -57.25
C ILE A 378 29.57 -18.15 -56.12
N ILE A 379 28.86 -17.73 -55.07
CA ILE A 379 28.42 -18.59 -53.96
C ILE A 379 27.45 -19.67 -54.46
N TYR A 380 26.48 -19.33 -55.30
CA TYR A 380 25.54 -20.30 -55.88
C TYR A 380 26.26 -21.28 -56.83
N CYS A 381 27.19 -20.81 -57.66
CA CYS A 381 27.97 -21.67 -58.56
C CYS A 381 28.89 -22.62 -57.80
N THR A 382 29.59 -22.13 -56.77
CA THR A 382 30.47 -22.95 -55.92
C THR A 382 29.67 -23.92 -55.06
N GLY A 383 28.54 -23.48 -54.48
CA GLY A 383 27.61 -24.33 -53.74
C GLY A 383 27.00 -25.44 -54.59
N ALA A 384 26.55 -25.14 -55.81
CA ALA A 384 26.03 -26.13 -56.75
C ALA A 384 27.09 -27.16 -57.15
N PHE A 385 28.34 -26.73 -57.36
CA PHE A 385 29.47 -27.63 -57.63
C PHE A 385 29.76 -28.56 -56.44
N LEU A 386 29.80 -28.04 -55.21
CA LEU A 386 30.03 -28.83 -54.01
C LEU A 386 28.89 -29.82 -53.73
N ILE A 387 27.63 -29.42 -53.96
CA ILE A 387 26.47 -30.31 -53.86
C ILE A 387 26.56 -31.42 -54.91
N SER A 388 26.96 -31.11 -56.15
CA SER A 388 27.18 -32.13 -57.20
C SER A 388 28.25 -33.14 -56.79
N CYS A 389 29.38 -32.67 -56.25
CA CYS A 389 30.44 -33.54 -55.72
C CYS A 389 29.97 -34.37 -54.51
N MET A 390 29.19 -33.79 -53.60
CA MET A 390 28.62 -34.50 -52.45
C MET A 390 27.60 -35.54 -52.88
N VAL A 391 26.70 -35.25 -53.81
CA VAL A 391 25.74 -36.23 -54.35
C VAL A 391 26.47 -37.37 -55.05
N GLY A 392 27.49 -37.06 -55.87
CA GLY A 392 28.35 -38.08 -56.47
C GLY A 392 29.04 -38.96 -55.42
N SER A 393 29.58 -38.34 -54.37
CA SER A 393 30.23 -39.04 -53.25
C SER A 393 29.26 -39.89 -52.45
N VAL A 394 28.05 -39.38 -52.18
CA VAL A 394 26.98 -40.09 -51.47
C VAL A 394 26.44 -41.26 -52.29
N ILE A 395 26.32 -41.12 -53.62
CA ILE A 395 25.95 -42.25 -54.49
C ILE A 395 27.03 -43.33 -54.42
N VAL A 396 28.31 -42.96 -54.53
CA VAL A 396 29.44 -43.89 -54.38
C VAL A 396 29.47 -44.54 -53.00
N TYR A 397 29.18 -43.77 -51.94
CA TYR A 397 29.18 -44.25 -50.55
C TYR A 397 27.97 -45.17 -50.25
N LYS A 398 26.79 -44.84 -50.79
CA LYS A 398 25.59 -45.70 -50.72
C LYS A 398 25.75 -46.98 -51.53
N MET A 399 26.54 -46.98 -52.60
CA MET A 399 26.91 -48.21 -53.31
C MET A 399 27.87 -49.09 -52.49
N LYS A 400 28.59 -48.54 -51.51
CA LYS A 400 29.68 -49.26 -50.83
C LYS A 400 29.51 -49.56 -49.33
N SER A 401 28.52 -49.01 -48.62
CA SER A 401 28.38 -49.30 -47.19
C SER A 401 26.96 -49.65 -46.77
N GLY A 402 26.69 -50.96 -46.75
CA GLY A 402 25.56 -51.55 -46.05
C GLY A 402 25.84 -51.65 -44.54
N THR A 403 24.90 -51.09 -43.76
CA THR A 403 24.46 -51.53 -42.43
C THR A 403 25.50 -51.85 -41.36
N LYS A 404 25.58 -51.00 -40.33
CA LYS A 404 25.59 -51.42 -38.91
C LYS A 404 25.25 -50.27 -37.97
N LYS A 405 24.43 -50.61 -36.96
CA LYS A 405 23.87 -49.78 -35.89
C LYS A 405 24.85 -49.61 -34.72
N SER A 406 24.73 -48.52 -33.96
CA SER A 406 25.19 -48.45 -32.57
C SER A 406 24.38 -47.43 -31.76
N ASP A 407 23.85 -47.88 -30.63
CA ASP A 407 23.29 -47.12 -29.51
C ASP A 407 24.40 -46.46 -28.69
N PHE A 408 24.12 -45.31 -28.05
CA PHE A 408 24.76 -44.99 -26.78
C PHE A 408 23.93 -44.05 -25.90
N HIS A 409 23.69 -44.52 -24.68
CA HIS A 409 23.05 -43.88 -23.55
C HIS A 409 24.16 -43.52 -22.54
N SER A 410 24.19 -42.31 -21.98
CA SER A 410 24.97 -42.05 -20.76
C SER A 410 24.37 -40.91 -19.92
N GLN A 411 24.17 -41.24 -18.63
CA GLN A 411 23.73 -40.40 -17.52
C GLN A 411 24.89 -39.56 -16.95
N MET A 412 24.58 -38.45 -16.26
CA MET A 412 25.48 -37.80 -15.28
C MET A 412 24.74 -37.40 -13.99
N ALA A 413 25.49 -37.42 -12.89
CA ALA A 413 25.06 -37.57 -11.50
C ALA A 413 25.18 -36.30 -10.63
N VAL A 414 24.65 -36.45 -9.42
CA VAL A 414 24.42 -35.53 -8.28
C VAL A 414 25.68 -35.08 -7.53
N HIS A 415 25.69 -33.84 -7.01
CA HIS A 415 26.42 -33.48 -5.78
C HIS A 415 25.59 -32.56 -4.87
N LYS A 416 25.34 -33.01 -3.62
CA LYS A 416 24.76 -32.26 -2.50
C LYS A 416 25.85 -31.40 -1.83
N LEU A 417 25.51 -30.16 -1.45
CA LEU A 417 26.35 -29.26 -0.65
C LEU A 417 25.62 -28.90 0.65
N ALA A 418 26.12 -29.37 1.79
CA ALA A 418 25.73 -28.94 3.13
C ALA A 418 26.84 -28.06 3.71
N LYS A 419 26.53 -26.81 4.07
CA LYS A 419 27.45 -25.89 4.76
C LYS A 419 26.83 -25.46 6.08
N SER A 420 27.40 -25.95 7.18
CA SER A 420 27.29 -25.35 8.51
C SER A 420 28.44 -24.33 8.67
N ILE A 421 28.11 -23.13 9.14
CA ILE A 421 29.05 -22.01 9.30
C ILE A 421 29.27 -21.78 10.82
N PRO A 422 30.48 -21.99 11.36
CA PRO A 422 30.78 -21.70 12.75
C PRO A 422 31.34 -20.28 12.92
N LEU A 423 30.72 -19.47 13.78
CA LEU A 423 31.18 -18.13 14.17
C LEU A 423 32.30 -18.25 15.21
N ARG A 424 33.56 -18.03 14.79
CA ARG A 424 34.75 -18.00 15.65
C ARG A 424 35.13 -16.56 15.95
N ARG A 425 35.24 -16.25 17.24
CA ARG A 425 35.56 -14.96 17.85
C ARG A 425 37.03 -14.58 17.61
N GLN A 426 37.27 -13.35 17.16
CA GLN A 426 38.60 -12.80 16.90
C GLN A 426 38.73 -11.45 17.65
N VAL A 427 39.21 -11.48 18.89
CA VAL A 427 39.87 -10.30 19.52
C VAL A 427 40.93 -10.80 20.50
N THR A 428 42.17 -10.70 20.07
CA THR A 428 43.40 -10.66 20.89
C THR A 428 43.92 -9.24 20.78
N VAL A 429 43.94 -8.45 21.86
CA VAL A 429 45.02 -7.51 22.23
C VAL A 429 44.91 -7.17 23.73
N SER A 430 45.98 -7.55 24.42
CA SER A 430 46.68 -6.98 25.59
C SER A 430 46.01 -6.78 26.96
N ALA A 431 46.68 -7.44 27.92
CA ALA A 431 46.72 -7.19 29.34
C ALA A 431 47.25 -5.79 29.66
N ASP A 432 46.49 -5.04 30.47
CA ASP A 432 46.92 -4.41 31.72
C ASP A 432 45.95 -3.28 32.06
N SER A 433 44.94 -3.60 32.87
CA SER A 433 44.29 -2.67 33.80
C SER A 433 43.43 -3.49 34.75
N SER A 434 44.02 -3.77 35.91
CA SER A 434 43.34 -4.27 37.10
C SER A 434 42.36 -3.21 37.61
N ALA A 435 41.07 -3.39 37.31
CA ALA A 435 39.98 -2.85 38.11
C ALA A 435 38.81 -3.84 38.09
N SER A 436 38.46 -4.25 39.30
CA SER A 436 37.46 -5.21 39.72
C SER A 436 36.03 -4.95 39.25
N MET A 437 35.43 -6.03 38.74
CA MET A 437 34.08 -6.56 39.04
C MET A 437 32.82 -5.88 38.49
N ASN A 438 31.92 -6.77 38.05
CA ASN A 438 30.48 -6.65 37.82
C ASN A 438 29.98 -6.18 36.44
N SER A 439 30.18 -7.02 35.43
CA SER A 439 29.07 -7.48 34.59
C SER A 439 29.46 -8.82 33.98
N GLY A 440 29.18 -9.90 34.72
CA GLY A 440 29.37 -11.26 34.21
C GLY A 440 28.35 -11.49 33.10
N VAL A 441 28.80 -11.42 31.85
CA VAL A 441 28.07 -11.98 30.71
C VAL A 441 27.75 -13.43 31.06
N LEU A 442 26.48 -13.71 31.36
CA LEU A 442 26.01 -15.03 31.76
C LEU A 442 26.22 -15.99 30.59
N LEU A 443 27.15 -16.92 30.76
CA LEU A 443 27.47 -17.95 29.79
C LEU A 443 26.33 -18.98 29.79
N VAL A 444 25.37 -18.81 28.89
CA VAL A 444 24.42 -19.86 28.52
C VAL A 444 25.23 -21.06 28.02
N ARG A 445 25.17 -22.18 28.76
CA ARG A 445 25.82 -23.44 28.38
C ARG A 445 24.77 -24.38 27.78
N PRO A 446 24.98 -24.93 26.57
CA PRO A 446 24.19 -26.05 26.08
C PRO A 446 24.60 -27.33 26.81
N SER A 447 23.69 -27.90 27.59
CA SER A 447 23.90 -29.18 28.28
C SER A 447 23.80 -30.34 27.30
N ARG A 448 24.79 -31.24 27.35
CA ARG A 448 24.76 -32.55 26.66
C ARG A 448 24.56 -33.64 27.71
N LEU A 449 23.60 -34.54 27.45
CA LEU A 449 23.44 -35.92 27.92
C LEU A 449 22.19 -36.26 28.76
N SER A 450 21.61 -37.38 28.31
CA SER A 450 20.97 -38.51 29.03
C SER A 450 19.48 -38.50 29.36
N SER A 451 18.85 -39.54 28.80
CA SER A 451 17.51 -40.07 28.91
C SER A 451 16.90 -40.12 30.32
N SER A 452 15.73 -39.49 30.50
CA SER A 452 14.51 -40.14 31.01
C SER A 452 13.39 -39.11 31.28
N GLY A 453 12.22 -39.29 30.66
CA GLY A 453 10.94 -38.84 31.23
C GLY A 453 10.22 -37.67 30.55
N THR A 454 9.06 -37.99 29.94
CA THR A 454 7.96 -37.14 29.43
C THR A 454 8.19 -36.27 28.19
N PRO A 455 7.21 -36.21 27.25
CA PRO A 455 7.38 -35.59 25.93
C PRO A 455 7.24 -34.07 26.05
N MET A 456 8.33 -33.42 26.45
CA MET A 456 8.47 -31.97 26.48
C MET A 456 9.04 -31.45 25.15
N LEU A 457 8.56 -30.27 24.75
CA LEU A 457 9.01 -29.40 23.64
C LEU A 457 10.09 -30.00 22.74
N ALA A 458 9.66 -30.79 21.75
CA ALA A 458 10.57 -31.41 20.79
C ALA A 458 11.27 -30.33 19.94
N GLY A 459 12.53 -30.02 20.26
CA GLY A 459 13.44 -29.30 19.36
C GLY A 459 13.96 -27.94 19.84
N VAL A 460 13.56 -27.45 21.00
CA VAL A 460 14.20 -26.29 21.63
C VAL A 460 15.24 -26.83 22.59
N SER A 461 16.52 -26.52 22.39
CA SER A 461 17.55 -26.81 23.39
C SER A 461 17.10 -26.31 24.77
N GLU A 462 17.21 -27.13 25.81
CA GLU A 462 16.84 -26.74 27.17
C GLU A 462 17.87 -25.69 27.64
N TYR A 463 17.54 -24.42 27.43
CA TYR A 463 18.33 -23.30 27.95
C TYR A 463 18.16 -23.32 29.47
N GLU A 464 19.17 -23.81 30.19
CA GLU A 464 19.22 -23.71 31.65
C GLU A 464 19.48 -22.23 31.99
N LEU A 465 18.38 -21.50 32.21
CA LEU A 465 18.43 -20.10 32.62
C LEU A 465 18.95 -20.04 34.06
N PRO A 466 19.95 -19.20 34.35
CA PRO A 466 20.45 -19.08 35.72
C PRO A 466 19.34 -18.55 36.64
N GLU A 467 19.18 -19.21 37.79
CA GLU A 467 18.23 -18.77 38.81
C GLU A 467 18.58 -17.36 39.30
N ASP A 468 17.57 -16.50 39.35
CA ASP A 468 17.67 -15.17 39.95
C ASP A 468 16.86 -15.13 41.25
N PRO A 469 17.48 -15.27 42.42
CA PRO A 469 16.77 -15.35 43.71
C PRO A 469 15.92 -14.11 44.05
N ARG A 470 16.11 -13.01 43.32
CA ARG A 470 15.29 -11.80 43.46
C ARG A 470 13.93 -11.95 42.79
N TRP A 471 13.85 -12.70 41.70
CA TRP A 471 12.66 -12.80 40.84
C TRP A 471 12.08 -14.21 40.78
N GLU A 472 12.83 -15.24 41.16
CA GLU A 472 12.38 -16.63 41.09
C GLU A 472 11.17 -16.88 42.02
N LEU A 473 10.10 -17.43 41.46
CA LEU A 473 8.96 -17.97 42.17
C LEU A 473 8.96 -19.51 42.03
N PRO A 474 8.94 -20.27 43.13
CA PRO A 474 8.80 -21.72 43.06
C PRO A 474 7.55 -22.15 42.27
N ARG A 475 7.72 -23.11 41.35
CA ARG A 475 6.66 -23.53 40.40
C ARG A 475 5.41 -24.08 41.10
N ASP A 476 5.57 -24.72 42.25
CA ASP A 476 4.49 -25.23 43.11
C ASP A 476 3.62 -24.11 43.71
N ARG A 477 4.12 -22.86 43.72
CA ARG A 477 3.39 -21.67 44.17
C ARG A 477 2.68 -20.91 43.04
N LEU A 478 2.66 -21.47 41.83
CA LEU A 478 1.98 -20.89 40.68
C LEU A 478 0.91 -21.84 40.15
N VAL A 479 -0.35 -21.43 40.20
CA VAL A 479 -1.48 -22.19 39.66
C VAL A 479 -1.98 -21.51 38.39
N LEU A 480 -1.73 -22.13 37.23
CA LEU A 480 -2.17 -21.62 35.94
C LEU A 480 -3.69 -21.81 35.76
N GLY A 481 -4.34 -20.81 35.19
CA GLY A 481 -5.77 -20.77 34.92
C GLY A 481 -6.08 -20.60 33.43
N LYS A 482 -7.16 -19.88 33.12
CA LYS A 482 -7.65 -19.71 31.74
C LYS A 482 -6.69 -18.90 30.86
N PRO A 483 -6.64 -19.15 29.54
CA PRO A 483 -5.97 -18.26 28.60
C PRO A 483 -6.61 -16.87 28.62
N LEU A 484 -5.77 -15.83 28.58
CA LEU A 484 -6.17 -14.42 28.48
C LEU A 484 -5.97 -13.87 27.07
N GLY A 485 -4.93 -14.32 26.38
CA GLY A 485 -4.62 -13.90 25.02
C GLY A 485 -3.52 -14.76 24.42
N GLU A 486 -3.51 -14.88 23.09
CA GLU A 486 -2.56 -15.72 22.36
C GLU A 486 -1.86 -14.89 21.28
N GLY A 487 -0.53 -14.93 21.31
CA GLY A 487 0.37 -14.24 20.39
C GLY A 487 0.79 -15.06 19.18
N CYS A 488 1.64 -14.49 18.31
CA CYS A 488 2.26 -15.25 17.22
C CYS A 488 3.26 -16.31 17.72
N PHE A 489 3.87 -16.10 18.89
CA PHE A 489 4.99 -16.92 19.39
C PHE A 489 4.80 -17.43 20.84
N GLY A 490 3.83 -16.85 21.57
CA GLY A 490 3.56 -17.19 22.96
C GLY A 490 2.09 -17.05 23.31
N GLN A 491 1.74 -17.35 24.55
CA GLN A 491 0.42 -17.19 25.12
C GLN A 491 0.50 -16.54 26.50
N VAL A 492 -0.58 -15.88 26.89
CA VAL A 492 -0.75 -15.29 28.21
C VAL A 492 -1.92 -15.98 28.88
N VAL A 493 -1.70 -16.47 30.09
CA VAL A 493 -2.75 -17.08 30.90
C VAL A 493 -2.94 -16.31 32.20
N LEU A 494 -4.16 -16.33 32.72
CA LEU A 494 -4.45 -15.91 34.08
C LEU A 494 -3.89 -16.97 35.02
N ALA A 495 -3.26 -16.57 36.11
CA ALA A 495 -2.79 -17.49 37.14
C ALA A 495 -2.96 -16.90 38.54
N GLU A 496 -2.86 -17.77 39.53
CA GLU A 496 -2.78 -17.42 40.94
C GLU A 496 -1.39 -17.74 41.47
N ALA A 497 -0.68 -16.73 41.94
CA ALA A 497 0.66 -16.86 42.51
C ALA A 497 0.62 -16.65 44.02
N ILE A 498 1.27 -17.53 44.77
CA ILE A 498 1.28 -17.55 46.23
C ILE A 498 2.62 -17.03 46.75
N GLY A 499 2.59 -16.01 47.59
CA GLY A 499 3.80 -15.51 48.27
C GLY A 499 4.75 -14.72 47.39
N LEU A 500 4.24 -14.02 46.37
CA LEU A 500 5.01 -13.03 45.61
C LEU A 500 5.52 -11.87 46.49
N ASP A 501 4.75 -11.52 47.51
CA ASP A 501 5.16 -10.57 48.54
C ASP A 501 5.92 -11.33 49.63
N LYS A 502 7.22 -11.08 49.77
CA LYS A 502 8.09 -11.76 50.74
C LYS A 502 7.63 -11.51 52.19
N ASP A 503 6.95 -10.39 52.45
CA ASP A 503 6.40 -10.06 53.76
C ASP A 503 5.07 -10.80 54.03
N LYS A 504 4.43 -11.35 52.98
CA LYS A 504 3.14 -12.05 53.06
C LYS A 504 3.19 -13.38 52.28
N PRO A 505 3.90 -14.40 52.79
CA PRO A 505 4.20 -15.63 52.05
C PRO A 505 2.99 -16.47 51.66
N ASN A 506 1.84 -16.29 52.33
CA ASN A 506 0.60 -17.03 52.07
C ASN A 506 -0.43 -16.22 51.24
N ARG A 507 -0.10 -15.00 50.82
CA ARG A 507 -1.01 -14.17 50.03
C ARG A 507 -1.10 -14.70 48.61
N VAL A 508 -2.31 -15.05 48.19
CA VAL A 508 -2.64 -15.36 46.80
C VAL A 508 -2.86 -14.07 46.02
N THR A 509 -2.19 -13.93 44.88
CA THR A 509 -2.31 -12.77 44.00
C THR A 509 -2.64 -13.24 42.58
N LYS A 510 -3.67 -12.63 41.97
CA LYS A 510 -3.97 -12.86 40.55
C LYS A 510 -2.91 -12.19 39.69
N VAL A 511 -2.36 -12.93 38.75
CA VAL A 511 -1.26 -12.51 37.88
C VAL A 511 -1.51 -12.96 36.45
N ALA A 512 -0.85 -12.32 35.50
CA ALA A 512 -0.77 -12.78 34.13
C ALA A 512 0.58 -13.49 33.93
N VAL A 513 0.57 -14.64 33.28
CA VAL A 513 1.79 -15.43 33.01
C VAL A 513 1.99 -15.52 31.51
N LYS A 514 3.09 -14.92 31.03
CA LYS A 514 3.58 -15.06 29.66
C LYS A 514 4.41 -16.33 29.55
N MET A 515 4.12 -17.14 28.53
CA MET A 515 4.83 -18.38 28.24
C MET A 515 4.86 -18.67 26.74
N LEU A 516 5.78 -19.52 26.30
CA LEU A 516 5.85 -19.96 24.91
C LEU A 516 4.76 -20.98 24.58
N LYS A 517 4.40 -21.06 23.30
CA LYS A 517 3.57 -22.16 22.77
C LYS A 517 4.39 -23.44 22.60
N SER A 518 3.71 -24.56 22.39
CA SER A 518 4.33 -25.87 22.17
C SER A 518 5.16 -25.98 20.89
N ASP A 519 4.95 -25.10 19.92
CA ASP A 519 5.64 -25.05 18.63
C ASP A 519 6.64 -23.88 18.52
N ALA A 520 6.96 -23.23 19.64
CA ALA A 520 7.88 -22.10 19.68
C ALA A 520 9.31 -22.47 19.28
N THR A 521 10.00 -21.54 18.63
CA THR A 521 11.39 -21.67 18.19
C THR A 521 12.38 -21.18 19.25
N GLU A 522 13.67 -21.51 19.11
CA GLU A 522 14.72 -20.97 19.99
C GLU A 522 14.80 -19.43 19.95
N LYS A 523 14.45 -18.82 18.80
CA LYS A 523 14.36 -17.37 18.67
C LYS A 523 13.25 -16.80 19.56
N ASP A 524 12.10 -17.46 19.60
CA ASP A 524 10.96 -17.03 20.41
C ASP A 524 11.29 -17.08 21.91
N LEU A 525 12.04 -18.10 22.33
CA LEU A 525 12.59 -18.17 23.69
C LEU A 525 13.57 -17.03 23.98
N SER A 526 14.49 -16.74 23.06
CA SER A 526 15.42 -15.61 23.17
C SER A 526 14.68 -14.27 23.29
N ASP A 527 13.59 -14.09 22.54
CA ASP A 527 12.75 -12.89 22.58
C ASP A 527 12.03 -12.77 23.94
N LEU A 528 11.52 -13.89 24.51
CA LEU A 528 10.89 -13.91 25.84
C LEU A 528 11.86 -13.61 26.97
N ILE A 529 13.08 -14.16 26.90
CA ILE A 529 14.16 -13.87 27.84
C ILE A 529 14.54 -12.39 27.77
N SER A 530 14.70 -11.85 26.54
CA SER A 530 15.05 -10.44 26.35
C SER A 530 13.97 -9.50 26.89
N GLU A 531 12.69 -9.85 26.71
CA GLU A 531 11.57 -9.12 27.30
C GLU A 531 11.61 -9.16 28.83
N MET A 532 11.78 -10.34 29.43
CA MET A 532 11.89 -10.50 30.88
C MET A 532 13.04 -9.67 31.47
N GLU A 533 14.24 -9.77 30.89
CA GLU A 533 15.43 -9.05 31.36
C GLU A 533 15.25 -7.54 31.23
N MET A 534 14.60 -7.06 30.18
CA MET A 534 14.26 -5.65 30.05
C MET A 534 13.30 -5.18 31.15
N MET A 535 12.29 -5.98 31.50
CA MET A 535 11.37 -5.64 32.61
C MET A 535 12.09 -5.60 33.97
N LYS A 536 13.07 -6.48 34.21
CA LYS A 536 13.94 -6.43 35.40
C LYS A 536 14.71 -5.11 35.48
N MET A 537 15.24 -4.64 34.35
CA MET A 537 16.03 -3.41 34.24
C MET A 537 15.21 -2.12 34.38
N ILE A 538 13.99 -2.08 33.81
CA ILE A 538 13.09 -0.91 33.90
C ILE A 538 12.72 -0.62 35.36
N GLY A 539 12.43 -1.66 36.15
CA GLY A 539 11.98 -1.53 37.53
C GLY A 539 10.46 -1.34 37.63
N LYS A 540 10.00 -0.80 38.78
CA LYS A 540 8.57 -0.69 39.08
C LYS A 540 8.03 0.72 38.83
N HIS A 541 6.87 0.82 38.18
CA HIS A 541 6.13 2.09 37.99
C HIS A 541 4.61 1.85 38.06
N LYS A 542 3.84 2.88 38.46
CA LYS A 542 2.37 2.76 38.58
C LYS A 542 1.71 2.51 37.22
N ASN A 543 2.19 3.20 36.18
CA ASN A 543 1.60 3.20 34.84
C ASN A 543 2.34 2.31 33.82
N ILE A 544 3.08 1.31 34.28
CA ILE A 544 3.72 0.28 33.45
C ILE A 544 3.36 -1.07 34.07
N ILE A 545 3.14 -2.09 33.26
CA ILE A 545 2.97 -3.47 33.73
C ILE A 545 4.28 -3.94 34.37
N ASN A 546 4.25 -4.15 35.67
CA ASN A 546 5.42 -4.55 36.44
C ASN A 546 5.66 -6.06 36.32
N LEU A 547 6.94 -6.45 36.21
CA LEU A 547 7.36 -7.82 36.48
C LEU A 547 7.14 -8.10 37.98
N LEU A 548 6.54 -9.25 38.28
CA LEU A 548 6.29 -9.72 39.63
C LEU A 548 7.21 -10.89 40.00
N GLY A 549 7.57 -11.72 39.03
CA GLY A 549 8.49 -12.84 39.20
C GLY A 549 8.69 -13.63 37.91
N ALA A 550 9.45 -14.71 37.99
CA ALA A 550 9.62 -15.68 36.93
C ALA A 550 9.74 -17.09 37.50
N CYS A 551 9.31 -18.10 36.74
CA CYS A 551 9.70 -19.49 36.98
C CYS A 551 10.68 -19.88 35.87
N THR A 552 11.97 -19.95 36.20
CA THR A 552 13.05 -20.28 35.27
C THR A 552 13.52 -21.72 35.43
N GLN A 553 13.32 -22.31 36.62
CA GLN A 553 13.78 -23.66 36.95
C GLN A 553 12.70 -24.74 36.71
N ASP A 554 13.15 -25.99 36.56
CA ASP A 554 12.32 -27.20 36.56
C ASP A 554 11.12 -27.17 35.57
N GLY A 555 11.33 -26.62 34.37
CA GLY A 555 10.31 -26.60 33.30
C GLY A 555 10.35 -25.36 32.42
N PRO A 556 9.27 -25.08 31.67
CA PRO A 556 9.25 -23.96 30.72
C PRO A 556 9.30 -22.61 31.45
N LEU A 557 9.92 -21.63 30.79
CA LEU A 557 10.01 -20.26 31.27
C LEU A 557 8.62 -19.63 31.40
N TYR A 558 8.29 -19.21 32.61
CA TYR A 558 7.10 -18.41 32.91
C TYR A 558 7.49 -17.02 33.39
N VAL A 559 7.05 -16.00 32.67
CA VAL A 559 7.26 -14.59 33.05
C VAL A 559 5.97 -14.09 33.70
N ILE A 560 6.04 -13.77 34.99
CA ILE A 560 4.88 -13.46 35.84
C ILE A 560 4.77 -11.93 35.98
N VAL A 561 3.67 -11.36 35.50
CA VAL A 561 3.44 -9.92 35.46
C VAL A 561 2.11 -9.53 36.10
N GLU A 562 1.90 -8.24 36.35
CA GLU A 562 0.63 -7.73 36.84
C GLU A 562 -0.55 -8.09 35.92
N TYR A 563 -1.67 -8.51 36.53
CA TYR A 563 -2.91 -8.73 35.81
C TYR A 563 -3.76 -7.44 35.77
N ALA A 564 -4.17 -7.04 34.56
CA ALA A 564 -5.09 -5.93 34.33
C ALA A 564 -6.45 -6.47 33.90
N SER A 565 -7.45 -6.34 34.78
CA SER A 565 -8.74 -7.05 34.65
C SER A 565 -9.63 -6.57 33.52
N LYS A 566 -9.48 -5.33 33.05
CA LYS A 566 -10.33 -4.72 32.01
C LYS A 566 -9.74 -4.82 30.60
N GLY A 567 -8.69 -5.61 30.41
CA GLY A 567 -8.09 -5.85 29.09
C GLY A 567 -7.30 -4.66 28.55
N ASN A 568 -7.17 -4.57 27.23
CA ASN A 568 -6.48 -3.47 26.57
C ASN A 568 -7.36 -2.22 26.43
N LEU A 569 -6.73 -1.05 26.37
CA LEU A 569 -7.38 0.25 26.36
C LEU A 569 -8.25 0.43 25.11
N ARG A 570 -7.86 -0.15 23.97
CA ARG A 570 -8.66 -0.05 22.74
C ARG A 570 -10.04 -0.69 22.90
N GLU A 571 -10.09 -1.95 23.35
CA GLU A 571 -11.36 -2.64 23.63
C GLU A 571 -12.15 -1.95 24.74
N TYR A 572 -11.46 -1.50 25.80
CA TYR A 572 -12.06 -0.75 26.91
C TYR A 572 -12.77 0.52 26.45
N LEU A 573 -12.17 1.27 25.51
CA LEU A 573 -12.74 2.48 24.92
C LEU A 573 -13.90 2.15 23.97
N GLN A 574 -13.73 1.16 23.09
CA GLN A 574 -14.75 0.77 22.11
C GLN A 574 -16.04 0.28 22.77
N ALA A 575 -15.93 -0.44 23.89
CA ALA A 575 -17.08 -0.91 24.67
C ALA A 575 -17.91 0.22 25.29
N ARG A 576 -17.38 1.45 25.36
CA ARG A 576 -18.01 2.62 25.98
C ARG A 576 -18.39 3.72 24.99
N ARG A 577 -18.42 3.41 23.68
CA ARG A 577 -18.89 4.35 22.66
C ARG A 577 -20.38 4.67 22.85
N PRO A 578 -20.80 5.95 22.79
CA PRO A 578 -22.21 6.32 22.75
C PRO A 578 -22.88 5.80 21.47
N PRO A 579 -24.13 5.32 21.53
CA PRO A 579 -24.90 5.00 20.33
C PRO A 579 -24.95 6.20 19.38
N GLY A 580 -24.72 5.98 18.08
CA GLY A 580 -24.81 7.03 17.04
C GLY A 580 -23.52 7.78 16.73
N LEU A 581 -22.39 7.51 17.40
CA LEU A 581 -21.08 7.93 16.87
C LEU A 581 -20.81 7.18 15.56
N GLU A 582 -20.32 7.87 14.51
CA GLU A 582 -20.00 7.32 13.17
C GLU A 582 -19.08 6.08 13.17
N TYR A 583 -18.53 5.72 14.33
CA TYR A 583 -17.60 4.61 14.52
C TYR A 583 -18.19 3.43 15.33
N CYS A 584 -19.49 3.37 15.62
CA CYS A 584 -20.07 2.32 16.48
C CYS A 584 -20.33 0.99 15.74
N TYR A 585 -19.83 -0.12 16.29
CA TYR A 585 -19.94 -1.46 15.69
C TYR A 585 -21.26 -2.18 15.99
N ASN A 586 -22.08 -1.65 16.91
CA ASN A 586 -23.38 -2.21 17.28
C ASN A 586 -24.33 -1.07 17.72
N PRO A 587 -25.33 -0.68 16.90
CA PRO A 587 -26.29 0.37 17.26
C PRO A 587 -27.13 0.06 18.51
N SER A 588 -27.21 -1.22 18.90
CA SER A 588 -28.10 -1.72 19.96
C SER A 588 -27.44 -1.80 21.34
N HIS A 589 -26.15 -1.48 21.48
CA HIS A 589 -25.44 -1.60 22.74
C HIS A 589 -25.45 -0.26 23.49
N ASN A 590 -26.33 -0.13 24.48
CA ASN A 590 -26.21 0.95 25.46
C ASN A 590 -25.05 0.60 26.40
N PRO A 591 -23.96 1.39 26.43
CA PRO A 591 -22.85 1.10 27.33
C PRO A 591 -23.31 1.20 28.79
N GLU A 592 -22.89 0.25 29.64
CA GLU A 592 -23.17 0.27 31.09
C GLU A 592 -22.55 1.49 31.79
N GLU A 593 -21.45 2.00 31.24
CA GLU A 593 -20.64 3.09 31.78
C GLU A 593 -20.13 3.96 30.63
N GLN A 594 -20.31 5.28 30.72
CA GLN A 594 -19.78 6.24 29.74
C GLN A 594 -18.51 6.89 30.29
N LEU A 595 -17.54 7.15 29.42
CA LEU A 595 -16.31 7.88 29.79
C LEU A 595 -16.52 9.38 29.63
N SER A 596 -16.28 10.13 30.69
CA SER A 596 -16.25 11.58 30.63
C SER A 596 -14.96 12.08 29.96
N SER A 597 -14.94 13.33 29.50
CA SER A 597 -13.71 13.97 29.03
C SER A 597 -12.60 13.93 30.07
N LYS A 598 -12.93 14.03 31.36
CA LYS A 598 -11.98 13.90 32.47
C LYS A 598 -11.32 12.52 32.51
N ASP A 599 -12.09 11.46 32.26
CA ASP A 599 -11.56 10.09 32.23
C ASP A 599 -10.60 9.89 31.06
N LEU A 600 -10.90 10.47 29.89
CA LEU A 600 -10.04 10.42 28.71
C LEU A 600 -8.72 11.17 28.92
N VAL A 601 -8.77 12.39 29.49
CA VAL A 601 -7.55 13.16 29.83
C VAL A 601 -6.76 12.43 30.93
N SER A 602 -7.42 11.83 31.93
CA SER A 602 -6.76 11.00 32.94
C SER A 602 -6.05 9.79 32.33
N CYS A 603 -6.65 9.12 31.33
CA CYS A 603 -5.99 8.04 30.60
C CYS A 603 -4.72 8.53 29.90
N ALA A 604 -4.81 9.64 29.17
CA ALA A 604 -3.68 10.28 28.49
C ALA A 604 -2.55 10.64 29.47
N TYR A 605 -2.88 11.31 30.58
CA TYR A 605 -1.95 11.70 31.63
C TYR A 605 -1.20 10.50 32.22
N GLN A 606 -1.93 9.43 32.55
CA GLN A 606 -1.36 8.22 33.13
C GLN A 606 -0.37 7.54 32.18
N VAL A 607 -0.69 7.46 30.87
CA VAL A 607 0.23 6.90 29.88
C VAL A 607 1.44 7.81 29.68
N ALA A 608 1.27 9.13 29.61
CA ALA A 608 2.38 10.08 29.50
C ALA A 608 3.38 9.92 30.67
N ARG A 609 2.87 9.75 31.90
CA ARG A 609 3.70 9.51 33.09
C ARG A 609 4.47 8.19 33.01
N GLY A 610 3.85 7.13 32.48
CA GLY A 610 4.54 5.87 32.22
C GLY A 610 5.66 6.03 31.20
N MET A 611 5.42 6.78 30.12
CA MET A 611 6.43 7.03 29.09
C MET A 611 7.55 7.98 29.54
N GLU A 612 7.25 8.97 30.39
CA GLU A 612 8.27 9.79 31.05
C GLU A 612 9.23 8.92 31.87
N TYR A 613 8.70 7.97 32.63
CA TYR A 613 9.51 7.02 33.38
C TYR A 613 10.37 6.14 32.45
N LEU A 614 9.80 5.58 31.38
CA LEU A 614 10.57 4.80 30.40
C LEU A 614 11.70 5.63 29.76
N ALA A 615 11.42 6.88 29.40
CA ALA A 615 12.43 7.80 28.89
C ALA A 615 13.55 8.07 29.91
N SER A 616 13.22 8.21 31.20
CA SER A 616 14.22 8.34 32.28
C SER A 616 15.10 7.10 32.43
N LYS A 617 14.58 5.92 32.04
CA LYS A 617 15.30 4.64 31.98
C LYS A 617 16.02 4.40 30.65
N LYS A 618 16.00 5.39 29.74
CA LYS A 618 16.56 5.28 28.38
C LYS A 618 15.93 4.12 27.58
N CYS A 619 14.67 3.80 27.88
CA CYS A 619 13.91 2.75 27.21
C CYS A 619 12.99 3.37 26.16
N ILE A 620 13.12 2.92 24.91
CA ILE A 620 12.25 3.30 23.79
C ILE A 620 11.25 2.18 23.58
N HIS A 621 9.96 2.48 23.57
CA HIS A 621 8.88 1.51 23.47
C HIS A 621 8.70 0.97 22.05
N ARG A 622 8.77 1.83 21.02
CA ARG A 622 8.66 1.51 19.58
C ARG A 622 7.29 1.03 19.08
N ASP A 623 6.34 0.77 19.95
CA ASP A 623 4.99 0.27 19.60
C ASP A 623 3.93 0.78 20.60
N LEU A 624 4.02 2.06 20.96
CA LEU A 624 3.02 2.66 21.84
C LEU A 624 1.70 2.87 21.08
N ALA A 625 0.63 2.23 21.54
CA ALA A 625 -0.70 2.27 20.95
C ALA A 625 -1.76 1.82 21.96
N ALA A 626 -3.05 2.10 21.72
CA ALA A 626 -4.11 1.76 22.68
C ALA A 626 -4.22 0.23 22.96
N ARG A 627 -3.88 -0.61 21.98
CA ARG A 627 -3.82 -2.08 22.15
C ARG A 627 -2.73 -2.55 23.13
N ASN A 628 -1.69 -1.74 23.33
CA ASN A 628 -0.53 -2.04 24.19
C ASN A 628 -0.60 -1.29 25.53
N VAL A 629 -1.75 -0.68 25.86
CA VAL A 629 -2.03 -0.14 27.19
C VAL A 629 -3.11 -1.01 27.82
N LEU A 630 -2.89 -1.51 29.03
CA LEU A 630 -3.86 -2.31 29.77
C LEU A 630 -4.55 -1.49 30.85
N VAL A 631 -5.80 -1.86 31.16
CA VAL A 631 -6.64 -1.17 32.13
C VAL A 631 -6.93 -2.08 33.33
N THR A 632 -6.61 -1.60 34.53
CA THR A 632 -6.90 -2.33 35.78
C THR A 632 -8.33 -2.12 36.26
N GLU A 633 -8.73 -2.84 37.31
CA GLU A 633 -10.04 -2.68 37.96
C GLU A 633 -10.30 -1.22 38.37
N ASP A 634 -9.29 -0.59 38.98
CA ASP A 634 -9.34 0.80 39.46
C ASP A 634 -9.11 1.86 38.36
N ASN A 635 -9.30 1.52 37.07
CA ASN A 635 -9.06 2.42 35.93
C ASN A 635 -7.62 2.99 35.86
N VAL A 636 -6.62 2.23 36.32
CA VAL A 636 -5.21 2.60 36.18
C VAL A 636 -4.70 2.13 34.82
N MET A 637 -4.15 3.06 34.04
CA MET A 637 -3.53 2.73 32.75
C MET A 637 -2.13 2.16 32.99
N LYS A 638 -1.82 1.02 32.39
CA LYS A 638 -0.52 0.37 32.47
C LYS A 638 0.01 0.01 31.08
N ILE A 639 1.09 0.66 30.68
CA ILE A 639 1.79 0.36 29.42
C ILE A 639 2.33 -1.07 29.47
N ALA A 640 2.08 -1.82 28.41
CA ALA A 640 2.36 -3.24 28.29
C ALA A 640 2.99 -3.60 26.93
N ASP A 641 3.38 -4.87 26.84
CA ASP A 641 3.83 -5.58 25.63
C ASP A 641 5.08 -5.04 24.93
N PHE A 642 6.22 -5.66 25.26
CA PHE A 642 7.49 -5.41 24.59
C PHE A 642 7.90 -6.50 23.59
N GLY A 643 7.03 -7.48 23.27
CA GLY A 643 7.43 -8.47 22.27
C GLY A 643 6.50 -9.62 21.88
N LEU A 644 5.60 -10.12 22.74
CA LEU A 644 5.16 -11.52 22.56
C LEU A 644 3.66 -11.83 22.56
N ALA A 645 2.78 -10.98 23.08
CA ALA A 645 1.35 -11.32 23.22
C ALA A 645 0.48 -10.49 22.27
N ARG A 646 0.42 -10.90 20.99
CA ARG A 646 -0.32 -10.20 19.93
C ARG A 646 -1.61 -10.91 19.56
N ASP A 647 -2.76 -10.29 19.77
CA ASP A 647 -4.03 -10.86 19.30
C ASP A 647 -3.96 -11.22 17.81
N ILE A 648 -4.17 -12.50 17.52
CA ILE A 648 -4.20 -13.08 16.17
C ILE A 648 -5.35 -12.48 15.36
N HIS A 649 -6.41 -11.99 15.99
CA HIS A 649 -7.61 -11.50 15.32
C HIS A 649 -7.53 -10.05 14.80
N HIS A 650 -6.45 -9.31 15.03
CA HIS A 650 -6.32 -7.92 14.60
C HIS A 650 -5.16 -7.63 13.63
N ILE A 651 -4.92 -8.53 12.67
CA ILE A 651 -3.83 -8.44 11.65
C ILE A 651 -3.78 -7.09 10.89
N ASP A 652 -4.90 -6.38 10.78
CA ASP A 652 -5.05 -5.17 9.96
C ASP A 652 -4.12 -3.98 10.34
N TYR A 653 -3.57 -3.95 11.56
CA TYR A 653 -2.69 -2.85 11.99
C TYR A 653 -1.20 -3.02 11.64
N TYR A 654 -0.74 -4.23 11.30
CA TYR A 654 0.69 -4.52 11.11
C TYR A 654 0.98 -4.86 9.64
N LYS A 655 1.86 -4.08 9.00
CA LYS A 655 2.38 -4.43 7.68
C LYS A 655 3.54 -5.42 7.82
N LYS A 656 3.49 -6.55 7.10
CA LYS A 656 4.59 -7.52 7.04
C LYS A 656 5.71 -6.98 6.16
N THR A 657 6.93 -6.91 6.67
CA THR A 657 8.17 -6.56 5.97
C THR A 657 9.16 -7.75 6.02
N THR A 658 10.27 -7.71 5.27
CA THR A 658 11.33 -8.74 5.40
C THR A 658 11.88 -8.83 6.82
N ASN A 659 11.90 -7.70 7.54
CA ASN A 659 12.44 -7.59 8.90
C ASN A 659 11.38 -7.82 9.99
N GLY A 660 10.15 -8.22 9.64
CA GLY A 660 9.06 -8.49 10.57
C GLY A 660 7.81 -7.63 10.36
N ARG A 661 6.88 -7.67 11.31
CA ARG A 661 5.60 -6.92 11.28
C ARG A 661 5.76 -5.53 11.90
N LEU A 662 5.27 -4.48 11.23
CA LEU A 662 5.43 -3.06 11.66
C LEU A 662 4.11 -2.31 11.84
N PRO A 663 3.92 -1.53 12.93
CA PRO A 663 2.70 -0.77 13.22
C PRO A 663 2.67 0.56 12.45
N VAL A 664 2.60 0.51 11.12
CA VAL A 664 2.89 1.66 10.24
C VAL A 664 2.12 2.95 10.62
N LYS A 665 0.85 2.85 11.01
CA LYS A 665 0.01 4.01 11.36
C LYS A 665 0.43 4.74 12.65
N TRP A 666 1.22 4.10 13.52
CA TRP A 666 1.72 4.68 14.77
C TRP A 666 3.18 5.14 14.68
N MET A 667 3.88 4.80 13.60
CA MET A 667 5.30 5.09 13.45
C MET A 667 5.54 6.52 13.00
N ALA A 668 6.53 7.16 13.62
CA ALA A 668 7.04 8.45 13.16
C ALA A 668 7.71 8.33 11.78
N PRO A 669 7.73 9.40 10.96
CA PRO A 669 8.38 9.40 9.64
C PRO A 669 9.81 8.87 9.68
N GLU A 670 10.65 9.32 10.62
CA GLU A 670 12.05 8.87 10.74
C GLU A 670 12.19 7.39 11.14
N ALA A 671 11.25 6.86 11.93
CA ALA A 671 11.21 5.44 12.28
C ALA A 671 10.71 4.59 11.10
N LEU A 672 9.79 5.15 10.32
CA LEU A 672 9.13 4.51 9.20
C LEU A 672 10.06 4.42 7.97
N PHE A 673 10.67 5.54 7.59
CA PHE A 673 11.54 5.66 6.41
C PHE A 673 12.98 5.24 6.70
N ASP A 674 13.57 5.70 7.80
CA ASP A 674 15.01 5.55 8.06
C ASP A 674 15.32 4.52 9.16
N ARG A 675 14.31 3.88 9.75
CA ARG A 675 14.45 2.95 10.89
C ARG A 675 15.11 3.57 12.12
N ILE A 676 14.97 4.89 12.28
CA ILE A 676 15.50 5.64 13.42
C ILE A 676 14.45 5.65 14.54
N TYR A 677 14.72 4.91 15.61
CA TYR A 677 13.86 4.87 16.81
C TYR A 677 14.47 5.70 17.93
N THR A 678 13.68 6.62 18.49
CA THR A 678 14.07 7.53 19.57
C THR A 678 12.91 7.76 20.55
N HIS A 679 13.17 8.42 21.68
CA HIS A 679 12.06 8.88 22.54
C HIS A 679 11.10 9.82 21.79
N GLN A 680 11.59 10.58 20.80
CA GLN A 680 10.75 11.46 19.97
C GLN A 680 9.89 10.67 18.97
N SER A 681 10.32 9.50 18.52
CA SER A 681 9.46 8.62 17.73
C SER A 681 8.33 8.03 18.58
N ASP A 682 8.59 7.76 19.87
CA ASP A 682 7.52 7.36 20.81
C ASP A 682 6.55 8.51 21.11
N VAL A 683 7.01 9.77 21.12
CA VAL A 683 6.13 10.96 21.25
C VAL A 683 5.16 11.05 20.07
N TRP A 684 5.61 10.75 18.85
CA TRP A 684 4.70 10.66 17.70
C TRP A 684 3.63 9.58 17.91
N SER A 685 4.04 8.38 18.34
CA SER A 685 3.12 7.28 18.65
C SER A 685 2.16 7.65 19.79
N PHE A 686 2.62 8.44 20.77
CA PHE A 686 1.76 8.99 21.83
C PHE A 686 0.71 9.95 21.26
N GLY A 687 1.06 10.82 20.31
CA GLY A 687 0.08 11.65 19.60
C GLY A 687 -1.00 10.81 18.92
N VAL A 688 -0.60 9.70 18.26
CA VAL A 688 -1.56 8.76 17.65
C VAL A 688 -2.44 8.09 18.71
N LEU A 689 -1.87 7.68 19.85
CA LEU A 689 -2.61 7.15 20.99
C LEU A 689 -3.62 8.16 21.56
N LEU A 690 -3.26 9.44 21.66
CA LEU A 690 -4.20 10.49 22.08
C LEU A 690 -5.39 10.53 21.13
N TRP A 691 -5.16 10.49 19.83
CA TRP A 691 -6.24 10.42 18.84
C TRP A 691 -7.11 9.17 19.03
N GLU A 692 -6.51 8.00 19.29
CA GLU A 692 -7.26 6.77 19.63
C GLU A 692 -8.12 6.95 20.88
N ILE A 693 -7.60 7.59 21.95
CA ILE A 693 -8.32 7.85 23.20
C ILE A 693 -9.54 8.74 22.94
N PHE A 694 -9.35 9.88 22.25
CA PHE A 694 -10.42 10.87 22.03
C PHE A 694 -11.41 10.49 20.92
N THR A 695 -11.12 9.45 20.14
CA THR A 695 -12.07 8.78 19.21
C THR A 695 -12.67 7.51 19.80
N LEU A 696 -12.45 7.27 21.10
CA LEU A 696 -12.93 6.08 21.82
C LEU A 696 -12.54 4.77 21.12
N GLY A 697 -11.26 4.63 20.79
CA GLY A 697 -10.66 3.46 20.12
C GLY A 697 -10.83 3.49 18.60
N GLY A 698 -10.77 4.67 17.97
CA GLY A 698 -10.80 4.83 16.51
C GLY A 698 -9.60 4.15 15.84
N SER A 699 -9.72 3.86 14.54
CA SER A 699 -8.59 3.42 13.74
C SER A 699 -7.85 4.65 13.20
N PRO A 700 -6.57 4.87 13.53
CA PRO A 700 -5.83 6.03 13.04
C PRO A 700 -5.84 6.13 11.51
N TYR A 701 -5.85 7.35 10.99
CA TYR A 701 -5.99 7.63 9.55
C TYR A 701 -7.14 6.81 8.93
N PRO A 702 -8.39 7.08 9.34
CA PRO A 702 -9.55 6.30 8.90
C PRO A 702 -9.69 6.37 7.37
N GLY A 703 -9.93 5.23 6.73
CA GLY A 703 -10.08 5.13 5.28
C GLY A 703 -8.79 5.26 4.45
N VAL A 704 -7.67 5.67 5.06
CA VAL A 704 -6.40 5.85 4.36
C VAL A 704 -5.64 4.52 4.25
N PRO A 705 -5.32 4.04 3.03
CA PRO A 705 -4.50 2.86 2.83
C PRO A 705 -3.04 3.13 3.23
N VAL A 706 -2.33 2.09 3.67
CA VAL A 706 -0.96 2.23 4.21
C VAL A 706 0.01 2.74 3.14
N GLU A 707 -0.22 2.44 1.86
CA GLU A 707 0.57 2.88 0.72
C GLU A 707 0.48 4.41 0.51
N GLU A 708 -0.72 4.97 0.58
CA GLU A 708 -0.94 6.42 0.47
C GLU A 708 -0.51 7.18 1.73
N LEU A 709 -0.56 6.53 2.90
CA LEU A 709 -0.15 7.15 4.15
C LEU A 709 1.28 7.70 4.07
N PHE A 710 2.19 7.02 3.39
CA PHE A 710 3.57 7.50 3.22
C PHE A 710 3.62 8.84 2.47
N LYS A 711 2.81 9.00 1.42
CA LYS A 711 2.71 10.22 0.63
C LYS A 711 2.09 11.34 1.45
N LEU A 712 0.95 11.07 2.09
CA LEU A 712 0.25 12.04 2.96
C LEU A 712 1.14 12.56 4.10
N LEU A 713 1.89 11.68 4.77
CA LEU A 713 2.79 12.09 5.85
C LEU A 713 3.91 13.01 5.37
N LYS A 714 4.48 12.74 4.18
CA LYS A 714 5.51 13.56 3.53
C LYS A 714 4.96 14.91 3.10
N GLU A 715 3.72 14.97 2.62
CA GLU A 715 3.00 16.19 2.24
C GLU A 715 2.56 17.03 3.45
N GLY A 716 2.79 16.54 4.68
CA GLY A 716 2.46 17.26 5.91
C GLY A 716 1.04 17.02 6.43
N HIS A 717 0.25 16.18 5.77
CA HIS A 717 -1.07 15.80 6.24
C HIS A 717 -1.00 15.11 7.61
N ARG A 718 -1.95 15.42 8.49
CA ARG A 718 -2.13 14.84 9.83
C ARG A 718 -3.63 14.57 10.05
N MET A 719 -3.95 13.66 10.97
CA MET A 719 -5.33 13.32 11.28
C MET A 719 -6.11 14.53 11.80
N ASP A 720 -7.39 14.59 11.43
CA ASP A 720 -8.32 15.64 11.86
C ASP A 720 -8.63 15.58 13.36
N LYS A 721 -9.10 16.71 13.89
CA LYS A 721 -9.50 16.84 15.29
C LYS A 721 -10.67 15.89 15.62
N PRO A 722 -10.55 15.02 16.64
CA PRO A 722 -11.69 14.24 17.12
C PRO A 722 -12.84 15.13 17.63
N SER A 723 -14.09 14.73 17.40
CA SER A 723 -15.28 15.50 17.82
C SER A 723 -15.34 15.74 19.33
N ASN A 724 -14.93 14.76 20.14
CA ASN A 724 -14.92 14.84 21.61
C ASN A 724 -13.63 15.50 22.17
N CYS A 725 -12.80 16.11 21.33
CA CYS A 725 -11.51 16.68 21.72
C CYS A 725 -11.54 18.22 21.76
N THR A 726 -11.01 18.80 22.84
CA THR A 726 -10.80 20.26 22.93
C THR A 726 -9.72 20.69 21.93
N ASN A 727 -9.71 21.98 21.56
CA ASN A 727 -8.67 22.51 20.68
C ASN A 727 -7.27 22.41 21.33
N GLU A 728 -7.16 22.63 22.64
CA GLU A 728 -5.91 22.50 23.38
C GLU A 728 -5.31 21.09 23.28
N LEU A 729 -6.11 20.05 23.50
CA LEU A 729 -5.69 18.66 23.37
C LEU A 729 -5.31 18.30 21.92
N TYR A 730 -6.01 18.88 20.94
CA TYR A 730 -5.67 18.66 19.53
C TYR A 730 -4.36 19.34 19.13
N MET A 731 -4.09 20.55 19.63
CA MET A 731 -2.79 21.21 19.43
C MET A 731 -1.65 20.37 20.02
N MET A 732 -1.86 19.77 21.20
CA MET A 732 -0.90 18.80 21.77
C MET A 732 -0.66 17.60 20.84
N MET A 733 -1.70 17.05 20.19
CA MET A 733 -1.53 15.98 19.18
C MET A 733 -0.72 16.47 17.97
N ARG A 734 -1.03 17.68 17.47
CA ARG A 734 -0.34 18.32 16.35
C ARG A 734 1.16 18.53 16.66
N ASP A 735 1.48 18.96 17.88
CA ASP A 735 2.86 19.13 18.34
C ASP A 735 3.60 17.78 18.43
N CYS A 736 2.92 16.71 18.88
CA CYS A 736 3.46 15.35 18.84
C CYS A 736 3.75 14.87 17.41
N TRP A 737 2.97 15.31 16.42
CA TRP A 737 3.13 14.94 15.01
C TRP A 737 3.97 15.92 14.19
N HIS A 738 4.79 16.77 14.84
CA HIS A 738 5.71 17.63 14.12
C HIS A 738 6.71 16.80 13.28
N ALA A 739 6.97 17.20 12.03
CA ALA A 739 7.84 16.45 11.12
C ALA A 739 9.27 16.32 11.67
N VAL A 740 9.84 17.44 12.15
CA VAL A 740 11.15 17.48 12.80
C VAL A 740 11.06 16.93 14.23
N PRO A 741 11.78 15.84 14.59
CA PRO A 741 11.65 15.21 15.91
C PRO A 741 12.02 16.11 17.09
N SER A 742 12.99 17.01 16.93
CA SER A 742 13.44 17.92 17.99
C SER A 742 12.45 19.03 18.34
N GLN A 743 11.42 19.24 17.52
CA GLN A 743 10.36 20.22 17.78
C GLN A 743 9.15 19.58 18.49
N ARG A 744 9.11 18.24 18.61
CA ARG A 744 8.06 17.55 19.35
C ARG A 744 8.30 17.74 20.86
N PRO A 745 7.25 17.83 21.69
CA PRO A 745 7.40 17.94 23.14
C PRO A 745 8.04 16.69 23.72
N THR A 746 8.69 16.83 24.88
CA THR A 746 9.16 15.70 25.66
C THR A 746 8.00 15.12 26.50
N PHE A 747 8.10 13.84 26.92
CA PHE A 747 7.11 13.26 27.82
C PHE A 747 6.96 14.03 29.15
N LYS A 748 8.04 14.66 29.64
CA LYS A 748 7.97 15.54 30.81
C LYS A 748 7.04 16.74 30.58
N GLN A 749 7.19 17.43 29.45
CA GLN A 749 6.30 18.54 29.08
C GLN A 749 4.86 18.06 28.88
N LEU A 750 4.66 16.93 28.21
CA LEU A 750 3.33 16.33 28.04
C LEU A 750 2.66 16.00 29.37
N VAL A 751 3.41 15.48 30.36
CA VAL A 751 2.90 15.23 31.71
C VAL A 751 2.51 16.54 32.40
N GLU A 752 3.35 17.57 32.35
CA GLU A 752 3.07 18.88 32.94
C GLU A 752 1.83 19.54 32.29
N ASP A 753 1.66 19.41 30.98
CA ASP A 753 0.53 19.97 30.25
C ASP A 753 -0.77 19.20 30.53
N LEU A 754 -0.73 17.86 30.49
CA LEU A 754 -1.88 17.02 30.80
C LEU A 754 -2.31 17.17 32.26
N ASP A 755 -1.38 17.31 33.22
CA ASP A 755 -1.70 17.57 34.62
C ASP A 755 -2.49 18.88 34.80
N ARG A 756 -2.08 19.94 34.09
CA ARG A 756 -2.83 21.21 34.06
C ARG A 756 -4.23 21.03 33.50
N ILE A 757 -4.38 20.30 32.39
CA ILE A 757 -5.70 20.04 31.79
C ILE A 757 -6.57 19.19 32.74
N VAL A 758 -6.02 18.17 33.40
CA VAL A 758 -6.75 17.37 34.40
C VAL A 758 -7.20 18.25 35.57
N ALA A 759 -6.32 19.12 36.09
CA ALA A 759 -6.63 20.02 37.20
C ALA A 759 -7.73 21.02 36.83
N LEU A 760 -7.66 21.62 35.63
CA LEU A 760 -8.70 22.52 35.11
C LEU A 760 -10.05 21.79 34.95
N THR A 761 -10.03 20.59 34.36
CA THR A 761 -11.24 19.77 34.18
C THR A 761 -11.84 19.34 35.52
N SER A 762 -11.01 19.13 36.55
CA SER A 762 -11.50 18.81 37.90
C SER A 762 -12.10 19.99 38.65
N ASN A 763 -11.71 21.22 38.32
CA ASN A 763 -12.18 22.45 38.97
C ASN A 763 -13.44 23.05 38.34
N GLN A 764 -13.84 22.60 37.14
CA GLN A 764 -15.02 23.07 36.40
C GLN A 764 -16.37 22.52 36.92
N GLU A 765 -16.51 22.28 38.23
CA GLU A 765 -17.83 22.07 38.84
C GLU A 765 -18.68 23.38 38.92
N TYR A 766 -18.15 24.53 38.48
CA TYR A 766 -18.91 25.77 38.33
C TYR A 766 -19.35 26.00 36.88
N LEU A 767 -20.66 25.92 36.62
CA LEU A 767 -21.30 26.41 35.40
C LEU A 767 -21.07 27.92 35.25
N ASP A 768 -20.36 28.33 34.20
CA ASP A 768 -20.30 29.73 33.81
C ASP A 768 -21.59 30.11 33.07
N LEU A 769 -22.53 30.73 33.80
CA LEU A 769 -23.79 31.25 33.26
C LEU A 769 -23.61 32.47 32.34
N SER A 770 -22.39 33.01 32.21
CA SER A 770 -22.11 34.19 31.38
C SER A 770 -21.65 33.85 29.97
N MET A 771 -21.40 32.58 29.64
CA MET A 771 -21.25 32.19 28.24
C MET A 771 -22.57 32.44 27.51
N PRO A 772 -22.58 33.28 26.45
CA PRO A 772 -23.75 33.40 25.60
C PRO A 772 -24.10 32.01 25.07
N LEU A 773 -25.34 31.58 25.30
CA LEU A 773 -25.95 30.52 24.52
C LEU A 773 -26.08 31.06 23.09
N ASP A 774 -25.01 31.02 22.31
CA ASP A 774 -25.05 31.31 20.89
C ASP A 774 -25.85 30.20 20.22
N GLN A 775 -27.16 30.45 20.19
CA GLN A 775 -28.15 30.15 19.16
C GLN A 775 -27.81 28.98 18.23
N TYR A 776 -27.73 27.76 18.77
CA TYR A 776 -28.10 26.57 18.01
C TYR A 776 -29.55 26.21 18.34
N SER A 777 -30.47 27.02 17.83
CA SER A 777 -31.84 26.55 17.58
C SER A 777 -31.87 26.04 16.14
N PRO A 778 -31.97 24.71 15.90
CA PRO A 778 -32.10 24.17 14.57
C PRO A 778 -33.53 24.37 14.07
N SER A 779 -33.86 25.59 13.68
CA SER A 779 -35.03 25.84 12.83
C SER A 779 -34.57 25.72 11.39
N PHE A 780 -34.97 24.61 10.77
CA PHE A 780 -35.05 24.43 9.33
C PHE A 780 -35.65 25.67 8.65
N PRO A 781 -35.07 26.09 7.53
CA PRO A 781 -35.92 26.43 6.40
C PRO A 781 -35.51 25.61 5.19
N ASP A 782 -36.48 24.82 4.74
CA ASP A 782 -36.62 24.46 3.34
C ASP A 782 -36.48 25.71 2.46
N THR A 783 -35.52 25.73 1.53
CA THR A 783 -35.76 25.94 0.09
C THR A 783 -34.45 26.19 -0.68
N ARG A 784 -34.29 25.35 -1.70
CA ARG A 784 -33.57 25.52 -2.97
C ARG A 784 -32.75 26.81 -3.19
N SER A 785 -31.49 26.55 -3.57
CA SER A 785 -30.66 27.22 -4.58
C SER A 785 -30.09 28.62 -4.32
N SER A 786 -28.80 28.72 -4.66
CA SER A 786 -27.95 29.89 -4.94
C SER A 786 -27.16 30.51 -3.77
N THR A 787 -25.86 30.19 -3.79
CA THR A 787 -24.70 31.09 -3.64
C THR A 787 -24.73 32.15 -2.54
N CYS A 788 -23.90 31.98 -1.49
CA CYS A 788 -22.82 32.91 -1.13
C CYS A 788 -22.13 32.52 0.21
N SER A 789 -20.79 32.48 0.15
CA SER A 789 -19.84 33.00 1.14
C SER A 789 -19.68 32.33 2.52
N SER A 790 -18.72 31.40 2.59
CA SER A 790 -17.73 31.32 3.67
C SER A 790 -16.38 31.08 2.97
N GLY A 791 -15.34 31.91 3.09
CA GLY A 791 -14.87 32.59 4.28
C GLY A 791 -13.51 31.99 4.63
N GLU A 792 -12.49 32.46 3.92
CA GLU A 792 -11.10 32.66 4.39
C GLU A 792 -10.42 31.51 5.15
N ASP A 793 -9.82 30.56 4.41
CA ASP A 793 -8.68 29.77 4.92
C ASP A 793 -7.86 29.11 3.77
N SER A 794 -7.68 29.81 2.65
CA SER A 794 -6.86 29.32 1.53
C SER A 794 -5.47 29.94 1.55
N VAL A 795 -4.48 29.11 1.93
CA VAL A 795 -3.04 29.43 2.03
C VAL A 795 -2.36 29.70 0.67
N PHE A 796 -3.11 29.73 -0.44
CA PHE A 796 -2.55 29.86 -1.79
C PHE A 796 -2.82 31.20 -2.50
N SER A 797 -2.93 32.31 -1.76
CA SER A 797 -2.94 33.66 -2.37
C SER A 797 -1.58 34.35 -2.23
N HIS A 798 -0.80 34.32 -3.31
CA HIS A 798 0.36 35.18 -3.54
C HIS A 798 -0.11 36.54 -4.08
N GLU A 799 -0.13 37.59 -3.27
CA GLU A 799 0.40 38.93 -3.65
C GLU A 799 0.31 39.92 -2.47
N PRO A 800 1.33 40.81 -2.29
CA PRO A 800 1.41 41.68 -1.13
C PRO A 800 0.60 42.98 -1.29
N LEU A 801 0.07 43.41 -0.15
CA LEU A 801 -0.65 44.65 0.16
C LEU A 801 -0.07 45.91 -0.52
N PRO A 802 -0.93 46.85 -0.92
CA PRO A 802 -0.65 48.29 -0.85
C PRO A 802 -0.97 48.81 0.57
N GLU A 803 0.03 49.37 1.21
CA GLU A 803 -0.09 50.21 2.42
C GLU A 803 -0.84 51.51 2.10
N GLU A 804 -1.86 51.88 2.87
CA GLU A 804 -2.26 53.28 3.13
C GLU A 804 -3.34 53.37 4.25
N PRO A 805 -3.50 54.51 4.98
CA PRO A 805 -2.83 54.64 6.27
C PRO A 805 -3.78 54.89 7.46
N CYS A 806 -3.22 54.73 8.65
CA CYS A 806 -3.87 54.98 9.95
C CYS A 806 -4.43 56.40 10.09
N LEU A 807 -5.72 56.51 10.45
CA LEU A 807 -6.30 57.69 11.08
C LEU A 807 -6.57 57.43 12.58
N PRO A 808 -6.06 58.27 13.49
CA PRO A 808 -6.34 58.18 14.92
C PRO A 808 -7.37 59.21 15.41
N ARG A 809 -8.23 58.83 16.39
CA ARG A 809 -8.60 59.59 17.63
C ARG A 809 -9.94 59.12 18.24
N HIS A 810 -9.86 58.64 19.51
CA HIS A 810 -10.65 58.95 20.72
C HIS A 810 -12.05 59.64 20.64
N PRO A 811 -12.97 59.44 21.63
CA PRO A 811 -12.63 59.47 23.07
C PRO A 811 -13.43 58.59 24.06
N ALA A 812 -12.83 58.57 25.26
CA ALA A 812 -13.30 58.16 26.59
C ALA A 812 -14.81 58.06 26.87
N GLN A 813 -15.19 56.98 27.55
CA GLN A 813 -16.21 56.97 28.59
C GLN A 813 -15.57 56.50 29.90
N LEU A 814 -15.18 57.49 30.71
CA LEU A 814 -15.00 57.36 32.16
C LEU A 814 -16.39 57.55 32.78
N ALA A 815 -16.93 56.50 33.38
CA ALA A 815 -18.10 56.60 34.24
C ALA A 815 -17.80 55.96 35.61
N ASN A 816 -17.85 56.84 36.61
CA ASN A 816 -18.28 56.60 37.98
C ASN A 816 -17.28 55.97 38.96
N GLY A 817 -16.60 56.88 39.65
CA GLY A 817 -16.13 56.65 41.01
C GLY A 817 -17.28 56.50 42.01
N GLY A 818 -17.09 55.58 42.95
CA GLY A 818 -17.78 55.52 44.24
C GLY A 818 -16.79 55.87 45.35
N LEU A 819 -17.00 57.03 45.99
CA LEU A 819 -16.49 57.43 47.29
C LEU A 819 -16.82 56.37 48.37
N LYS A 820 -16.20 56.24 49.55
CA LYS A 820 -15.33 57.08 50.37
C LYS A 820 -14.80 56.19 51.51
N ARG A 821 -13.60 56.49 52.01
CA ARG A 821 -13.17 56.09 53.35
C ARG A 821 -14.11 56.67 54.42
N ARG A 822 -14.55 55.82 55.34
CA ARG A 822 -14.48 56.09 56.78
C ARG A 822 -14.14 54.80 57.50
#